data_AF-A0A7W5XZD3-F1
#
_entry.id   AF-A0A7W5XZD3-F1
#
_cell.length_a   1.000
_cell.length_b   1.000
_cell.length_c   1.000
_cell.angle_alpha   90.00
_cell.angle_beta   90.00
_cell.angle_gamma   90.00
#
_symmetry.space_group_name_H-M   'P 1'
#
loop_
_entity.id
_entity.type
_entity.pdbx_description
1 polymer ?
#
loop_
_entity_poly.entity_id
_entity_poly.type
_entity_poly.pdbx_seq_one_letter_code
_entity_poly.pdbx_strand_id
1 'polypeptide(L)'
;MFTGIITGTGRCLERTADPVKGVERLTFDAAGHTADLELGGSIAVNGVCVSAVEIAGEQITVEVIEETLKRTTLGELTAGDRLNLERCLPAGARLDGHVVQGHVDGMATLVERDHNDGRHRFSVDAQVAKFIAEKGSIAVDGVSLTITEVGEDAGAAWFEVGLIPTTLAETTLGGKQLGDGANIEVDVLAKYVSRMLNFDAQSTQSTQSTQSTQSTQSTQVIEHDDDAALLAVTPPNTPAPILDPIEVALNQLAQGRPVVVVDDADRENEGDLIFPAAVASQELMAMTIRYTSGVLCTPMSAERAAHLGLPPMTRSNQDPKGTAYTISCDAAAVTSTGISAEDRSITARALADPGTGPQQLTRPGHIFPLIADAEGVLGRDGHTEAAVDLCRLAGYPEVGVIGELVHDDGTMMRLPGLREFADAHELALISIADLIEYRGGTASPDAVRESYLTSWEEPHDEAAKLVTGGPQVTLPTDVGVFTAQVWTEHLSGHEHILLSAQQAETDNPLVRMHSECLTGDVLGSHRCDCGTQLTSALETIEREGGHLLYLRGHEGRGIGLANKLRAYKLQEDGADTVEANEMLGLAAELRDFTGAAAILHSAGLSRLRLLTNNPAKVQALAATGLTVEQVPSNGVVHRDNARYLRTKRDRMAHMLDHLQLQEQGEITTEGAAHP
;
A
#
# COMPACT_ATOMS: atom_id res chain seq x y z
N MET A 1 3.77 -19.67 8.92
CA MET A 1 4.50 -19.91 7.65
C MET A 1 5.72 -20.76 7.98
N PHE A 2 6.04 -21.67 7.09
CA PHE A 2 7.14 -22.62 7.18
C PHE A 2 8.16 -22.33 6.07
N THR A 3 9.29 -23.02 6.12
CA THR A 3 10.39 -22.86 5.16
C THR A 3 10.70 -24.15 4.40
N GLY A 4 10.15 -25.26 4.87
CA GLY A 4 10.45 -26.59 4.43
C GLY A 4 11.83 -27.10 4.86
N ILE A 5 12.47 -26.42 5.80
CA ILE A 5 13.66 -26.92 6.48
C ILE A 5 13.18 -27.73 7.68
N ILE A 6 13.22 -29.06 7.55
CA ILE A 6 12.76 -29.96 8.60
C ILE A 6 13.66 -29.83 9.84
N THR A 7 13.06 -29.37 10.94
CA THR A 7 13.78 -29.15 12.21
C THR A 7 13.78 -30.38 13.11
N GLY A 8 13.00 -31.41 12.77
CA GLY A 8 13.08 -32.73 13.40
C GLY A 8 12.15 -33.76 12.79
N THR A 9 12.28 -35.00 13.27
CA THR A 9 11.36 -36.08 12.90
C THR A 9 10.67 -36.68 14.11
N GLY A 10 9.44 -37.13 13.91
CA GLY A 10 8.57 -37.69 14.93
C GLY A 10 8.02 -39.06 14.53
N ARG A 11 7.10 -39.58 15.35
CA ARG A 11 6.33 -40.78 15.03
C ARG A 11 4.86 -40.60 15.34
N CYS A 12 4.00 -41.11 14.46
CA CYS A 12 2.58 -41.27 14.75
C CYS A 12 2.44 -42.29 15.89
N LEU A 13 1.74 -41.93 16.97
CA LEU A 13 1.52 -42.79 18.12
C LEU A 13 0.11 -43.39 18.11
N GLU A 14 -0.88 -42.54 17.83
CA GLU A 14 -2.28 -42.93 17.90
C GLU A 14 -3.07 -42.15 16.85
N ARG A 15 -4.08 -42.83 16.29
CA ARG A 15 -5.07 -42.27 15.39
C ARG A 15 -6.45 -42.75 15.81
N THR A 16 -7.31 -41.81 16.16
CA THR A 16 -8.64 -42.11 16.73
C THR A 16 -9.70 -41.21 16.11
N ALA A 17 -10.72 -41.81 15.49
CA ALA A 17 -11.84 -41.07 14.92
C ALA A 17 -12.75 -40.50 16.01
N ASP A 18 -13.19 -39.24 15.86
CA ASP A 18 -14.26 -38.62 16.64
C ASP A 18 -15.47 -38.32 15.73
N PRO A 19 -16.42 -39.27 15.63
CA PRO A 19 -17.58 -39.12 14.74
C PRO A 19 -18.51 -37.98 15.13
N VAL A 20 -18.47 -37.53 16.39
CA VAL A 20 -19.36 -36.46 16.89
C VAL A 20 -18.89 -35.10 16.38
N LYS A 21 -17.56 -34.90 16.35
CA LYS A 21 -16.94 -33.69 15.82
C LYS A 21 -16.67 -33.74 14.31
N GLY A 22 -16.71 -34.93 13.69
CA GLY A 22 -16.38 -35.10 12.28
C GLY A 22 -14.90 -34.90 11.97
N VAL A 23 -14.04 -35.21 12.95
CA VAL A 23 -12.57 -35.09 12.84
C VAL A 23 -11.91 -36.38 13.27
N GLU A 24 -10.67 -36.60 12.86
CA GLU A 24 -9.80 -37.60 13.46
C GLU A 24 -8.74 -36.93 14.32
N ARG A 25 -8.49 -37.51 15.50
CA ARG A 25 -7.40 -37.11 16.38
C ARG A 25 -6.16 -37.91 16.03
N LEU A 26 -5.07 -37.20 15.73
CA LEU A 26 -3.74 -37.77 15.52
C LEU A 26 -2.83 -37.32 16.65
N THR A 27 -2.19 -38.27 17.31
CA THR A 27 -1.19 -38.01 18.35
C THR A 27 0.16 -38.47 17.84
N PHE A 28 1.19 -37.64 18.01
CA PHE A 28 2.56 -37.97 17.59
C PHE A 28 3.61 -37.45 18.56
N ASP A 29 4.75 -38.15 18.59
CA ASP A 29 5.96 -37.65 19.24
C ASP A 29 6.54 -36.49 18.44
N ALA A 30 6.76 -35.36 19.11
CA ALA A 30 7.27 -34.11 18.56
C ALA A 30 8.42 -33.56 19.43
N ALA A 31 9.41 -34.41 19.71
CA ALA A 31 10.55 -34.10 20.55
C ALA A 31 11.24 -32.79 20.10
N GLY A 32 11.47 -31.87 21.05
CA GLY A 32 12.02 -30.55 20.78
C GLY A 32 11.10 -29.56 20.03
N HIS A 33 9.85 -29.91 19.71
CA HIS A 33 8.91 -29.06 18.95
C HIS A 33 7.69 -28.60 19.76
N THR A 34 7.64 -28.93 21.06
CA THR A 34 6.56 -28.48 21.97
C THR A 34 6.91 -27.23 22.76
N ALA A 35 8.19 -26.83 22.79
CA ALA A 35 8.62 -25.60 23.45
C ALA A 35 7.99 -24.37 22.77
N ASP A 36 7.46 -23.46 23.59
CA ASP A 36 6.75 -22.24 23.16
C ASP A 36 5.64 -22.49 22.13
N LEU A 37 5.04 -23.70 22.17
CA LEU A 37 3.84 -24.05 21.41
C LEU A 37 2.63 -24.01 22.34
N GLU A 38 1.73 -23.07 22.08
CA GLU A 38 0.45 -22.96 22.78
C GLU A 38 -0.63 -23.78 22.07
N LEU A 39 -1.73 -24.06 22.77
CA LEU A 39 -2.92 -24.65 22.15
C LEU A 39 -3.44 -23.73 21.03
N GLY A 40 -3.76 -24.33 19.89
CA GLY A 40 -4.09 -23.60 18.65
C GLY A 40 -2.87 -23.18 17.84
N GLY A 41 -1.65 -23.31 18.37
CA GLY A 41 -0.43 -23.03 17.63
C GLY A 41 -0.19 -24.06 16.53
N SER A 42 0.36 -23.59 15.40
CA SER A 42 0.54 -24.41 14.20
C SER A 42 1.89 -25.14 14.15
N ILE A 43 1.87 -26.36 13.63
CA ILE A 43 3.05 -27.18 13.33
C ILE A 43 2.81 -27.88 11.99
N ALA A 44 3.85 -28.00 11.16
CA ALA A 44 3.77 -28.78 9.93
C ALA A 44 4.12 -30.23 10.22
N VAL A 45 3.27 -31.16 9.77
CA VAL A 45 3.49 -32.61 9.84
C VAL A 45 3.47 -33.17 8.42
N ASN A 46 4.61 -33.67 7.93
CA ASN A 46 4.80 -34.03 6.52
C ASN A 46 4.33 -32.92 5.56
N GLY A 47 4.59 -31.66 5.91
CA GLY A 47 4.18 -30.50 5.11
C GLY A 47 2.71 -30.08 5.26
N VAL A 48 1.92 -30.72 6.12
CA VAL A 48 0.54 -30.30 6.41
C VAL A 48 0.50 -29.42 7.64
N CYS A 49 -0.01 -28.19 7.51
CA CYS A 49 -0.24 -27.30 8.64
C CYS A 49 -1.39 -27.83 9.51
N VAL A 50 -1.09 -28.20 10.74
CA VAL A 50 -2.05 -28.65 11.74
C VAL A 50 -1.91 -27.83 13.02
N SER A 51 -2.97 -27.76 13.82
CA SER A 51 -3.00 -26.99 15.07
C SER A 51 -3.04 -27.91 16.28
N ALA A 52 -2.18 -27.65 17.26
CA ALA A 52 -2.12 -28.44 18.50
C ALA A 52 -3.39 -28.24 19.33
N VAL A 53 -4.12 -29.31 19.62
CA VAL A 53 -5.29 -29.29 20.53
C VAL A 53 -4.99 -29.84 21.91
N GLU A 54 -3.88 -30.55 22.05
CA GLU A 54 -3.36 -31.07 23.30
C GLU A 54 -1.84 -31.21 23.21
N ILE A 55 -1.14 -30.89 24.29
CA ILE A 55 0.32 -30.98 24.38
C ILE A 55 0.66 -31.64 25.72
N ALA A 56 1.33 -32.78 25.66
CA ALA A 56 1.71 -33.58 26.83
C ALA A 56 3.21 -33.90 26.78
N GLY A 57 4.03 -33.03 27.39
CA GLY A 57 5.49 -33.15 27.34
C GLY A 57 5.99 -32.92 25.91
N GLU A 58 6.51 -33.98 25.29
CA GLU A 58 6.98 -33.97 23.90
C GLU A 58 5.95 -34.54 22.91
N GLN A 59 4.73 -34.80 23.34
CA GLN A 59 3.65 -35.30 22.48
C GLN A 59 2.68 -34.17 22.12
N ILE A 60 2.22 -34.18 20.87
CA ILE A 60 1.20 -33.27 20.35
C ILE A 60 0.04 -34.10 19.83
N THR A 61 -1.18 -33.68 20.19
CA THR A 61 -2.41 -34.17 19.56
C THR A 61 -3.00 -33.06 18.69
N VAL A 62 -3.46 -33.41 17.50
CA VAL A 62 -4.14 -32.52 16.56
C VAL A 62 -5.48 -33.11 16.16
N GLU A 63 -6.44 -32.25 15.80
CA GLU A 63 -7.72 -32.64 15.19
C GLU A 63 -7.68 -32.31 13.69
N VAL A 64 -7.93 -33.31 12.84
CA VAL A 64 -7.85 -33.19 11.38
C VAL A 64 -9.22 -33.48 10.77
N ILE A 65 -9.69 -32.56 9.91
CA ILE A 65 -10.96 -32.71 9.21
C ILE A 65 -10.87 -33.73 8.06
N GLU A 66 -12.02 -34.27 7.65
CA GLU A 66 -12.10 -35.29 6.60
C GLU A 66 -11.48 -34.86 5.25
N GLU A 67 -11.63 -33.58 4.86
CA GLU A 67 -11.04 -33.09 3.61
C GLU A 67 -9.50 -33.18 3.62
N THR A 68 -8.87 -32.74 4.71
CA THR A 68 -7.41 -32.81 4.85
C THR A 68 -6.93 -34.26 4.85
N LEU A 69 -7.64 -35.18 5.50
CA LEU A 69 -7.32 -36.60 5.48
C LEU A 69 -7.42 -37.21 4.08
N LYS A 70 -8.41 -36.80 3.27
CA LYS A 70 -8.57 -37.29 1.88
C LYS A 70 -7.54 -36.72 0.91
N ARG A 71 -7.04 -35.52 1.18
CA ARG A 71 -6.15 -34.76 0.28
C ARG A 71 -4.67 -34.92 0.61
N THR A 72 -4.33 -35.54 1.73
CA THR A 72 -2.94 -35.63 2.22
C THR A 72 -2.62 -37.04 2.72
N THR A 73 -1.33 -37.34 2.80
CA THR A 73 -0.82 -38.60 3.36
C THR A 73 -1.14 -38.80 4.85
N LEU A 74 -1.64 -37.77 5.55
CA LEU A 74 -2.09 -37.93 6.94
C LEU A 74 -3.25 -38.93 7.06
N GLY A 75 -4.08 -39.07 6.02
CA GLY A 75 -5.17 -40.04 5.97
C GLY A 75 -4.69 -41.50 5.90
N GLU A 76 -3.42 -41.73 5.62
CA GLU A 76 -2.81 -43.06 5.47
C GLU A 76 -1.92 -43.44 6.67
N LEU A 77 -1.67 -42.50 7.59
CA LEU A 77 -0.79 -42.73 8.74
C LEU A 77 -1.34 -43.82 9.67
N THR A 78 -0.41 -44.63 10.14
CA THR A 78 -0.58 -45.67 11.15
C THR A 78 0.42 -45.48 12.30
N ALA A 79 0.13 -46.10 13.45
CA ALA A 79 1.01 -46.02 14.61
C ALA A 79 2.41 -46.60 14.28
N GLY A 80 3.44 -45.80 14.54
CA GLY A 80 4.84 -46.11 14.27
C GLY A 80 5.41 -45.39 13.05
N ASP A 81 4.57 -44.85 12.15
CA ASP A 81 5.04 -44.16 10.95
C ASP A 81 5.85 -42.92 11.30
N ARG A 82 6.96 -42.73 10.58
CA ARG A 82 7.89 -41.62 10.79
C ARG A 82 7.36 -40.35 10.11
N LEU A 83 7.54 -39.21 10.75
CA LEU A 83 6.99 -37.92 10.33
C LEU A 83 8.10 -36.88 10.22
N ASN A 84 8.01 -35.97 9.24
CA ASN A 84 8.76 -34.72 9.22
C ASN A 84 8.00 -33.68 10.05
N LEU A 85 8.71 -32.93 10.89
CA LEU A 85 8.15 -31.88 11.74
C LEU A 85 8.87 -30.56 11.51
N GLU A 86 8.08 -29.48 11.44
CA GLU A 86 8.61 -28.11 11.37
C GLU A 86 7.70 -27.15 12.15
N ARG A 87 8.29 -26.28 12.96
CA ARG A 87 7.57 -25.18 13.65
C ARG A 87 7.45 -23.97 12.72
N CYS A 88 6.41 -23.16 12.93
CA CYS A 88 6.29 -21.90 12.20
C CYS A 88 7.54 -21.04 12.41
N LEU A 89 8.02 -20.43 11.33
CA LEU A 89 9.12 -19.49 11.36
C LEU A 89 8.68 -18.21 12.09
N PRO A 90 9.40 -17.75 13.13
CA PRO A 90 9.13 -16.47 13.77
C PRO A 90 9.31 -15.29 12.81
N ALA A 91 8.55 -14.21 13.01
CA ALA A 91 8.74 -12.98 12.26
C ALA A 91 10.17 -12.43 12.46
N GLY A 92 10.84 -12.07 11.37
CA GLY A 92 12.23 -11.60 11.38
C GLY A 92 13.30 -12.70 11.51
N ALA A 93 12.91 -13.98 11.62
CA ALA A 93 13.88 -15.07 11.57
C ALA A 93 14.38 -15.32 10.14
N ARG A 94 15.55 -15.96 10.05
CA ARG A 94 16.21 -16.26 8.77
C ARG A 94 15.42 -17.29 7.97
N LEU A 95 15.23 -17.01 6.68
CA LEU A 95 14.58 -17.91 5.73
C LEU A 95 15.64 -18.80 5.05
N ASP A 96 15.76 -20.05 5.49
CA ASP A 96 16.77 -20.99 4.97
C ASP A 96 16.28 -21.92 3.84
N GLY A 97 14.96 -21.99 3.63
CA GLY A 97 14.32 -22.69 2.51
C GLY A 97 13.49 -21.75 1.63
N HIS A 98 12.44 -22.26 0.98
CA HIS A 98 11.46 -21.43 0.26
C HIS A 98 10.21 -21.21 1.11
N VAL A 99 9.31 -20.33 0.66
CA VAL A 99 8.05 -20.06 1.39
C VAL A 99 7.12 -21.28 1.29
N VAL A 100 6.86 -21.92 2.43
CA VAL A 100 5.92 -23.05 2.55
C VAL A 100 4.78 -22.65 3.48
N GLN A 101 3.54 -22.80 3.03
CA GLN A 101 2.33 -22.46 3.78
C GLN A 101 1.87 -23.62 4.66
N GLY A 102 2.23 -24.85 4.29
CA GLY A 102 1.69 -26.08 4.86
C GLY A 102 0.31 -26.42 4.26
N HIS A 103 0.05 -25.95 3.04
CA HIS A 103 -1.18 -26.17 2.29
C HIS A 103 -0.87 -27.10 1.12
N VAL A 104 -1.09 -28.40 1.32
CA VAL A 104 -0.82 -29.42 0.31
C VAL A 104 -1.69 -29.19 -0.93
N ASP A 105 -1.04 -28.93 -2.06
CA ASP A 105 -1.68 -28.70 -3.35
C ASP A 105 -2.04 -30.01 -4.07
N GLY A 106 -1.35 -31.11 -3.73
CA GLY A 106 -1.69 -32.46 -4.18
C GLY A 106 -0.78 -33.53 -3.59
N MET A 107 -1.07 -34.79 -3.94
CA MET A 107 -0.21 -35.92 -3.60
C MET A 107 0.56 -36.40 -4.83
N ALA A 108 1.77 -36.88 -4.63
CA ALA A 108 2.59 -37.51 -5.65
C ALA A 108 3.04 -38.90 -5.21
N THR A 109 3.38 -39.75 -6.18
CA THR A 109 3.87 -41.12 -5.93
C THR A 109 5.33 -41.23 -6.33
N LEU A 110 6.18 -41.78 -5.47
CA LEU A 110 7.57 -42.06 -5.82
C LEU A 110 7.62 -43.17 -6.88
N VAL A 111 8.08 -42.86 -8.09
CA VAL A 111 8.12 -43.79 -9.24
C VAL A 111 9.52 -44.22 -9.62
N GLU A 112 10.54 -43.44 -9.26
CA GLU A 112 11.94 -43.79 -9.47
C GLU A 112 12.80 -43.32 -8.31
N ARG A 113 13.81 -44.13 -7.96
CA ARG A 113 14.79 -43.85 -6.92
C ARG A 113 16.17 -44.26 -7.41
N ASP A 114 17.05 -43.29 -7.64
CA ASP A 114 18.46 -43.55 -7.93
C ASP A 114 19.27 -43.52 -6.62
N HIS A 115 19.79 -44.68 -6.24
CA HIS A 115 20.60 -44.83 -5.03
C HIS A 115 22.03 -44.29 -5.17
N ASN A 116 22.51 -44.05 -6.40
CA ASN A 116 23.90 -43.67 -6.65
C ASN A 116 24.13 -42.16 -6.61
N ASP A 117 23.11 -41.36 -6.93
CA ASP A 117 23.22 -39.88 -6.96
C ASP A 117 22.11 -39.14 -6.22
N GLY A 118 21.20 -39.87 -5.54
CA GLY A 118 20.19 -39.27 -4.68
C GLY A 118 19.01 -38.66 -5.43
N ARG A 119 18.82 -38.94 -6.72
CA ARG A 119 17.65 -38.47 -7.47
C ARG A 119 16.40 -39.27 -7.12
N HIS A 120 15.30 -38.60 -6.87
CA HIS A 120 13.98 -39.20 -6.68
C HIS A 120 13.00 -38.57 -7.66
N ARG A 121 12.25 -39.41 -8.38
CA ARG A 121 11.23 -38.98 -9.33
C ARG A 121 9.85 -39.30 -8.80
N PHE A 122 8.98 -38.31 -8.83
CA PHE A 122 7.61 -38.40 -8.34
C PHE A 122 6.64 -38.17 -9.49
N SER A 123 5.67 -39.07 -9.66
CA SER A 123 4.54 -38.86 -10.56
C SER A 123 3.46 -38.05 -9.84
N VAL A 124 2.85 -37.11 -10.57
CA VAL A 124 1.92 -36.12 -10.02
C VAL A 124 0.78 -35.85 -11.00
N ASP A 125 -0.38 -35.42 -10.48
CA ASP A 125 -1.53 -35.05 -11.32
C ASP A 125 -1.22 -33.82 -12.20
N ALA A 126 -1.73 -33.82 -13.42
CA ALA A 126 -1.53 -32.75 -14.40
C ALA A 126 -1.99 -31.36 -13.91
N GLN A 127 -3.00 -31.31 -13.04
CA GLN A 127 -3.47 -30.05 -12.45
C GLN A 127 -2.44 -29.43 -11.51
N VAL A 128 -1.58 -30.23 -10.89
CA VAL A 128 -0.49 -29.75 -10.03
C VAL A 128 0.78 -29.56 -10.86
N ALA A 129 1.04 -30.45 -11.83
CA ALA A 129 2.23 -30.42 -12.68
C ALA A 129 2.46 -29.08 -13.38
N LYS A 130 1.39 -28.38 -13.79
CA LYS A 130 1.48 -27.07 -14.45
C LYS A 130 2.13 -25.96 -13.60
N PHE A 131 2.27 -26.17 -12.30
CA PHE A 131 2.93 -25.24 -11.37
C PHE A 131 4.38 -25.65 -11.06
N ILE A 132 4.83 -26.79 -11.59
CA ILE A 132 6.15 -27.37 -11.31
C ILE A 132 7.05 -27.06 -12.51
N ALA A 133 8.13 -26.33 -12.26
CA ALA A 133 9.09 -25.93 -13.28
C ALA A 133 10.49 -26.45 -12.97
N GLU A 134 11.27 -26.80 -13.99
CA GLU A 134 12.68 -27.12 -13.80
C GLU A 134 13.41 -25.96 -13.11
N LYS A 135 14.26 -26.27 -12.12
CA LYS A 135 14.93 -25.30 -11.24
C LYS A 135 14.00 -24.48 -10.34
N GLY A 136 12.70 -24.79 -10.32
CA GLY A 136 11.74 -24.25 -9.36
C GLY A 136 11.88 -24.87 -7.97
N SER A 137 11.22 -24.24 -6.99
CA SER A 137 11.09 -24.76 -5.63
C SER A 137 9.86 -25.64 -5.49
N ILE A 138 9.97 -26.68 -4.66
CA ILE A 138 8.86 -27.56 -4.30
C ILE A 138 9.04 -28.10 -2.89
N ALA A 139 7.95 -28.25 -2.14
CA ALA A 139 7.98 -28.97 -0.87
C ALA A 139 7.46 -30.40 -1.06
N VAL A 140 8.26 -31.40 -0.68
CA VAL A 140 7.87 -32.83 -0.71
C VAL A 140 7.86 -33.37 0.72
N ASP A 141 6.69 -33.75 1.23
CA ASP A 141 6.46 -34.03 2.66
C ASP A 141 6.98 -32.90 3.57
N GLY A 142 6.80 -31.66 3.11
CA GLY A 142 7.31 -30.46 3.76
C GLY A 142 8.80 -30.21 3.58
N VAL A 143 9.56 -31.06 2.90
CA VAL A 143 10.99 -30.81 2.64
C VAL A 143 11.14 -29.88 1.44
N SER A 144 11.74 -28.71 1.65
CA SER A 144 12.05 -27.74 0.60
C SER A 144 13.17 -28.26 -0.31
N LEU A 145 12.87 -28.41 -1.60
CA LEU A 145 13.76 -28.97 -2.61
C LEU A 145 13.76 -28.16 -3.90
N THR A 146 14.83 -28.30 -4.67
CA THR A 146 14.93 -27.77 -6.03
C THR A 146 14.65 -28.87 -7.04
N ILE A 147 13.77 -28.58 -7.99
CA ILE A 147 13.41 -29.52 -9.07
C ILE A 147 14.59 -29.61 -10.05
N THR A 148 15.05 -30.84 -10.30
CA THR A 148 16.15 -31.11 -11.24
C THR A 148 15.66 -31.24 -12.67
N GLU A 149 14.50 -31.87 -12.86
CA GLU A 149 13.90 -32.18 -14.16
C GLU A 149 12.38 -32.33 -14.03
N VAL A 150 11.65 -32.08 -15.11
CA VAL A 150 10.20 -32.31 -15.23
C VAL A 150 9.91 -33.02 -16.55
N GLY A 151 8.88 -33.85 -16.59
CA GLY A 151 8.53 -34.57 -17.80
C GLY A 151 7.14 -35.19 -17.76
N GLU A 152 6.80 -35.88 -18.85
CA GLU A 152 5.53 -36.59 -18.99
C GLU A 152 5.78 -37.92 -19.69
N ASP A 153 5.36 -39.01 -19.07
CA ASP A 153 5.47 -40.36 -19.61
C ASP A 153 4.09 -41.03 -19.64
N ALA A 154 3.69 -41.52 -20.81
CA ALA A 154 2.42 -42.24 -21.00
C ALA A 154 1.18 -41.49 -20.46
N GLY A 155 1.19 -40.15 -20.49
CA GLY A 155 0.10 -39.29 -20.01
C GLY A 155 0.12 -39.00 -18.50
N ALA A 156 1.16 -39.42 -17.78
CA ALA A 156 1.38 -39.09 -16.38
C ALA A 156 2.55 -38.09 -16.27
N ALA A 157 2.28 -36.93 -15.69
CA ALA A 157 3.31 -35.94 -15.42
C ALA A 157 4.20 -36.41 -14.25
N TRP A 158 5.47 -36.02 -14.29
CA TRP A 158 6.43 -36.30 -13.24
C TRP A 158 7.42 -35.15 -13.05
N PHE A 159 8.01 -35.11 -11.86
CA PHE A 159 9.12 -34.23 -11.55
C PHE A 159 10.20 -34.98 -10.78
N GLU A 160 11.42 -34.47 -10.84
CA GLU A 160 12.57 -35.06 -10.20
C GLU A 160 13.24 -34.05 -9.26
N VAL A 161 13.77 -34.55 -8.15
CA VAL A 161 14.51 -33.77 -7.16
C VAL A 161 15.82 -34.46 -6.82
N GLY A 162 16.86 -33.66 -6.58
CA GLY A 162 18.15 -34.14 -6.07
C GLY A 162 18.17 -34.09 -4.54
N LEU A 163 18.45 -35.22 -3.90
CA LEU A 163 18.53 -35.32 -2.44
C LEU A 163 19.98 -35.56 -2.00
N ILE A 164 20.53 -34.62 -1.23
CA ILE A 164 21.85 -34.83 -0.62
C ILE A 164 21.76 -35.88 0.51
N PRO A 165 22.87 -36.55 0.86
CA PRO A 165 22.89 -37.58 1.89
C PRO A 165 22.28 -37.15 3.24
N THR A 166 22.50 -35.89 3.65
CA THR A 166 21.93 -35.34 4.88
C THR A 166 20.40 -35.29 4.82
N THR A 167 19.82 -34.80 3.71
CA THR A 167 18.37 -34.77 3.53
C THR A 167 17.77 -36.18 3.56
N LEU A 168 18.44 -37.16 2.96
CA LEU A 168 18.01 -38.56 3.02
C LEU A 168 18.05 -39.13 4.44
N ALA A 169 19.05 -38.78 5.25
CA ALA A 169 19.19 -39.30 6.61
C ALA A 169 18.23 -38.65 7.61
N GLU A 170 18.08 -37.33 7.52
CA GLU A 170 17.40 -36.50 8.53
C GLU A 170 15.90 -36.33 8.26
N THR A 171 15.41 -36.70 7.07
CA THR A 171 13.97 -36.60 6.71
C THR A 171 13.35 -37.97 6.44
N THR A 172 12.02 -38.01 6.27
CA THR A 172 11.29 -39.21 5.84
C THR A 172 11.64 -39.68 4.42
N LEU A 173 12.20 -38.80 3.57
CA LEU A 173 12.41 -39.09 2.15
C LEU A 173 13.38 -40.25 1.91
N GLY A 174 14.41 -40.42 2.74
CA GLY A 174 15.36 -41.54 2.58
C GLY A 174 14.75 -42.92 2.88
N GLY A 175 13.63 -42.95 3.61
CA GLY A 175 12.89 -44.17 3.94
C GLY A 175 11.85 -44.58 2.89
N LYS A 176 11.48 -43.69 1.95
CA LYS A 176 10.42 -43.97 0.97
C LYS A 176 10.79 -45.08 -0.01
N GLN A 177 9.80 -45.90 -0.32
CA GLN A 177 9.84 -46.98 -1.31
C GLN A 177 9.08 -46.59 -2.57
N LEU A 178 9.38 -47.29 -3.67
CA LEU A 178 8.63 -47.10 -4.92
C LEU A 178 7.15 -47.41 -4.68
N GLY A 179 6.28 -46.49 -5.08
CA GLY A 179 4.84 -46.54 -4.83
C GLY A 179 4.37 -45.75 -3.61
N ASP A 180 5.27 -45.29 -2.74
CA ASP A 180 4.89 -44.48 -1.58
C ASP A 180 4.37 -43.10 -2.01
N GLY A 181 3.31 -42.64 -1.34
CA GLY A 181 2.76 -41.29 -1.50
C GLY A 181 3.60 -40.23 -0.79
N ALA A 182 3.52 -38.99 -1.27
CA ALA A 182 4.12 -37.81 -0.66
C ALA A 182 3.21 -36.59 -0.83
N ASN A 183 3.15 -35.72 0.17
CA ASN A 183 2.46 -34.44 0.09
C ASN A 183 3.29 -33.44 -0.72
N ILE A 184 2.66 -32.78 -1.67
CA ILE A 184 3.28 -31.78 -2.53
C ILE A 184 2.67 -30.41 -2.26
N GLU A 185 3.54 -29.44 -1.97
CA GLU A 185 3.20 -28.03 -2.05
C GLU A 185 4.08 -27.38 -3.12
N VAL A 186 3.44 -26.73 -4.10
CA VAL A 186 4.12 -26.05 -5.20
C VAL A 186 4.42 -24.60 -4.80
N ASP A 187 5.36 -23.97 -5.52
CA ASP A 187 5.72 -22.58 -5.27
C ASP A 187 4.48 -21.66 -5.26
N VAL A 188 4.32 -20.90 -4.17
CA VAL A 188 3.20 -19.97 -3.99
C VAL A 188 3.11 -18.95 -5.13
N LEU A 189 4.25 -18.53 -5.68
CA LEU A 189 4.29 -17.60 -6.82
C LEU A 189 3.70 -18.22 -8.08
N ALA A 190 3.97 -19.51 -8.33
CA ALA A 190 3.41 -20.22 -9.49
C ALA A 190 1.88 -20.25 -9.46
N LYS A 191 1.28 -20.39 -8.27
CA LYS A 191 -0.18 -20.38 -8.09
C LYS A 191 -0.81 -19.03 -8.45
N TYR A 192 -0.23 -17.92 -7.97
CA TYR A 192 -0.74 -16.58 -8.27
C TYR A 192 -0.50 -16.17 -9.72
N VAL A 193 0.68 -16.47 -10.28
CA VAL A 193 0.97 -16.21 -11.70
C VAL A 193 -0.01 -16.96 -12.60
N SER A 194 -0.27 -18.24 -12.34
CA SER A 194 -1.26 -19.00 -13.10
C SER A 194 -2.67 -18.41 -12.97
N ARG A 195 -3.06 -17.94 -11.79
CA ARG A 195 -4.37 -17.28 -11.60
C ARG A 195 -4.47 -16.01 -12.44
N MET A 196 -3.43 -15.16 -12.44
CA MET A 196 -3.39 -13.93 -13.24
C MET A 196 -3.49 -14.23 -14.74
N LEU A 197 -2.67 -15.16 -15.24
CA LEU A 197 -2.68 -15.55 -16.65
C LEU A 197 -4.04 -16.13 -17.09
N ASN A 198 -4.70 -16.90 -16.22
CA ASN A 198 -6.04 -17.43 -16.51
C ASN A 198 -7.13 -16.36 -16.44
N PHE A 199 -6.98 -15.35 -15.59
CA PHE A 199 -7.89 -14.21 -15.51
C PHE A 199 -7.84 -13.38 -16.81
N ASP A 200 -6.64 -13.14 -17.33
CA ASP A 200 -6.42 -12.45 -18.62
C ASP A 200 -6.85 -13.29 -19.83
N ALA A 201 -6.66 -14.62 -19.78
CA ALA A 201 -7.11 -15.52 -20.84
C ALA A 201 -8.65 -15.59 -20.94
N GLN A 202 -9.36 -15.52 -19.80
CA GLN A 202 -10.82 -15.49 -19.76
C GLN A 202 -11.38 -14.14 -20.26
N SER A 203 -10.68 -13.04 -20.03
CA SER A 203 -11.04 -11.72 -20.59
C SER A 203 -10.80 -11.63 -22.11
N THR A 204 -9.84 -12.38 -22.65
CA THR A 204 -9.54 -12.45 -24.10
C THR A 204 -10.36 -13.49 -24.86
N GLN A 205 -10.81 -14.58 -24.23
CA GLN A 205 -11.67 -15.59 -24.88
C GLN A 205 -13.11 -15.11 -25.09
N SER A 206 -13.62 -14.19 -24.27
CA SER A 206 -14.91 -13.51 -24.54
C SER A 206 -14.87 -12.63 -25.81
N THR A 207 -13.69 -12.22 -26.25
CA THR A 207 -13.47 -11.31 -27.40
C THR A 207 -13.33 -12.03 -28.73
N GLN A 208 -13.09 -13.35 -28.74
CA GLN A 208 -12.80 -14.11 -29.97
C GLN A 208 -13.97 -14.94 -30.51
N SER A 209 -15.07 -15.10 -29.75
CA SER A 209 -16.22 -15.91 -30.19
C SER A 209 -17.21 -15.18 -31.11
N THR A 210 -17.03 -13.87 -31.37
CA THR A 210 -17.97 -13.05 -32.14
C THR A 210 -17.60 -12.85 -33.62
N GLN A 211 -16.52 -13.47 -34.12
CA GLN A 211 -16.07 -13.32 -35.52
C GLN A 211 -16.17 -14.61 -36.36
N SER A 212 -17.36 -15.19 -36.49
CA SER A 212 -17.65 -16.01 -37.68
C SER A 212 -19.14 -16.27 -37.83
N THR A 213 -19.82 -15.52 -38.70
CA THR A 213 -20.79 -15.96 -39.73
C THR A 213 -21.81 -14.87 -40.05
N GLN A 214 -21.67 -14.25 -41.22
CA GLN A 214 -22.77 -13.59 -41.92
C GLN A 214 -23.20 -14.49 -43.09
N SER A 215 -24.47 -14.92 -43.13
CA SER A 215 -25.32 -14.74 -44.33
C SER A 215 -26.79 -15.14 -44.12
N THR A 216 -27.65 -14.26 -44.64
CA THR A 216 -29.01 -14.45 -45.24
C THR A 216 -30.27 -14.71 -44.38
N GLN A 217 -31.00 -13.60 -44.15
CA GLN A 217 -32.45 -13.33 -44.33
C GLN A 217 -33.52 -14.40 -44.00
N SER A 218 -34.46 -14.11 -43.08
CA SER A 218 -35.80 -13.51 -43.36
C SER A 218 -36.85 -13.73 -42.23
N THR A 219 -37.36 -12.62 -41.70
CA THR A 219 -38.78 -12.28 -41.38
C THR A 219 -39.57 -12.97 -40.23
N GLN A 220 -39.98 -12.13 -39.25
CA GLN A 220 -41.22 -12.12 -38.40
C GLN A 220 -41.30 -13.09 -37.18
N VAL A 221 -41.71 -12.75 -35.94
CA VAL A 221 -42.58 -11.72 -35.31
C VAL A 221 -42.22 -11.53 -33.80
N ILE A 222 -42.22 -10.28 -33.32
CA ILE A 222 -42.51 -9.68 -31.99
C ILE A 222 -42.22 -10.48 -30.69
N GLU A 223 -41.31 -9.97 -29.87
CA GLU A 223 -41.48 -9.75 -28.42
C GLU A 223 -40.56 -8.61 -27.95
N HIS A 224 -41.01 -7.85 -26.93
CA HIS A 224 -40.49 -6.56 -26.47
C HIS A 224 -38.98 -6.55 -26.18
N ASP A 225 -38.25 -5.67 -26.88
CA ASP A 225 -36.86 -5.35 -26.59
C ASP A 225 -36.69 -3.82 -26.70
N ASP A 226 -36.31 -3.19 -25.60
CA ASP A 226 -35.74 -1.84 -25.54
C ASP A 226 -34.56 -1.90 -24.53
N ASP A 227 -33.69 -2.92 -24.65
CA ASP A 227 -32.31 -2.82 -24.15
C ASP A 227 -31.51 -1.99 -25.16
N ALA A 228 -31.53 -0.67 -24.97
CA ALA A 228 -30.63 0.23 -25.66
C ALA A 228 -29.18 -0.18 -25.32
N ALA A 229 -28.49 -0.74 -26.31
CA ALA A 229 -27.09 -1.12 -26.28
C ALA A 229 -26.26 -0.03 -25.59
N LEU A 230 -25.76 -0.35 -24.39
CA LEU A 230 -24.74 0.43 -23.69
C LEU A 230 -23.50 0.50 -24.60
N LEU A 231 -23.30 1.67 -25.20
CA LEU A 231 -22.10 2.01 -25.93
C LEU A 231 -20.88 1.75 -25.02
N ALA A 232 -19.82 1.19 -25.61
CA ALA A 232 -18.56 0.92 -24.91
C ALA A 232 -18.04 2.22 -24.27
N VAL A 233 -18.04 2.24 -22.94
CA VAL A 233 -17.41 3.31 -22.15
C VAL A 233 -15.91 3.13 -22.28
N THR A 234 -15.24 4.12 -22.85
CA THR A 234 -13.77 4.23 -22.84
C THR A 234 -13.30 4.16 -21.39
N PRO A 235 -12.28 3.35 -21.04
CA PRO A 235 -11.77 3.29 -19.68
C PRO A 235 -11.39 4.71 -19.20
N PRO A 236 -11.77 5.10 -17.97
CA PRO A 236 -11.46 6.44 -17.47
C PRO A 236 -9.94 6.62 -17.28
N ASN A 237 -9.42 7.76 -17.75
CA ASN A 237 -8.07 8.25 -17.44
C ASN A 237 -8.04 8.86 -16.02
N THR A 238 -8.41 8.11 -14.98
CA THR A 238 -8.21 8.60 -13.61
C THR A 238 -6.74 8.37 -13.24
N PRO A 239 -5.95 9.40 -12.88
CA PRO A 239 -4.55 9.22 -12.51
C PRO A 239 -4.43 8.42 -11.20
N ALA A 240 -3.33 7.65 -11.11
CA ALA A 240 -2.89 7.01 -9.87
C ALA A 240 -2.67 8.07 -8.76
N PRO A 241 -2.69 7.68 -7.46
CA PRO A 241 -2.28 8.59 -6.38
C PRO A 241 -0.91 9.22 -6.69
N ILE A 242 -0.70 10.51 -6.36
CA ILE A 242 0.55 11.21 -6.69
C ILE A 242 1.76 10.48 -6.08
N LEU A 243 1.66 10.04 -4.83
CA LEU A 243 2.70 9.27 -4.17
C LEU A 243 2.27 7.81 -4.06
N ASP A 244 3.20 6.92 -4.35
CA ASP A 244 3.05 5.48 -4.20
C ASP A 244 3.29 5.07 -2.74
N PRO A 245 2.69 3.95 -2.25
CA PRO A 245 3.02 3.41 -0.94
C PRO A 245 4.50 3.03 -0.83
N ILE A 246 5.10 3.20 0.36
CA ILE A 246 6.51 2.85 0.61
C ILE A 246 6.80 1.38 0.25
N GLU A 247 5.85 0.48 0.49
CA GLU A 247 5.99 -0.93 0.14
C GLU A 247 6.18 -1.16 -1.37
N VAL A 248 5.57 -0.33 -2.22
CA VAL A 248 5.76 -0.40 -3.68
C VAL A 248 7.19 -0.01 -4.04
N ALA A 249 7.71 1.07 -3.45
CA ALA A 249 9.10 1.49 -3.65
C ALA A 249 10.09 0.43 -3.15
N LEU A 250 9.87 -0.16 -1.98
CA LEU A 250 10.71 -1.24 -1.44
C LEU A 250 10.70 -2.48 -2.33
N ASN A 251 9.55 -2.85 -2.90
CA ASN A 251 9.44 -3.96 -3.85
C ASN A 251 10.21 -3.69 -5.15
N GLN A 252 10.16 -2.46 -5.68
CA GLN A 252 10.95 -2.08 -6.86
C GLN A 252 12.45 -2.11 -6.56
N LEU A 253 12.87 -1.54 -5.42
CA LEU A 253 14.27 -1.56 -4.99
C LEU A 253 14.80 -2.97 -4.80
N ALA A 254 14.03 -3.87 -4.17
CA ALA A 254 14.38 -5.29 -3.99
C ALA A 254 14.59 -6.04 -5.32
N GLN A 255 13.98 -5.57 -6.41
CA GLN A 255 14.18 -6.08 -7.77
C GLN A 255 15.36 -5.39 -8.49
N GLY A 256 16.08 -4.50 -7.80
CA GLY A 256 17.15 -3.68 -8.35
C GLY A 256 16.68 -2.55 -9.26
N ARG A 257 15.40 -2.19 -9.22
CA ARG A 257 14.82 -1.06 -9.98
C ARG A 257 14.98 0.24 -9.18
N PRO A 258 15.18 1.38 -9.84
CA PRO A 258 15.25 2.67 -9.17
C PRO A 258 13.87 3.16 -8.74
N VAL A 259 13.84 4.11 -7.81
CA VAL A 259 12.63 4.82 -7.36
C VAL A 259 12.89 6.32 -7.36
N VAL A 260 11.82 7.12 -7.43
CA VAL A 260 11.90 8.57 -7.27
C VAL A 260 11.54 8.92 -5.84
N VAL A 261 12.36 9.73 -5.17
CA VAL A 261 12.10 10.22 -3.82
C VAL A 261 12.08 11.73 -3.84
N VAL A 262 11.04 12.34 -3.30
CA VAL A 262 10.89 13.80 -3.18
C VAL A 262 11.06 14.22 -1.72
N ASP A 263 11.78 15.32 -1.50
CA ASP A 263 11.89 15.96 -0.18
C ASP A 263 10.83 17.05 0.06
N ASP A 264 10.82 17.59 1.28
CA ASP A 264 9.91 18.67 1.65
C ASP A 264 10.15 19.93 0.79
N ALA A 265 9.05 20.61 0.48
CA ALA A 265 9.08 21.79 -0.38
C ALA A 265 9.83 23.01 0.22
N ASP A 266 10.02 23.03 1.54
CA ASP A 266 10.82 24.05 2.25
C ASP A 266 12.31 23.66 2.35
N ARG A 267 12.67 22.44 1.93
CA ARG A 267 14.04 21.95 1.89
C ARG A 267 14.63 22.20 0.50
N GLU A 268 14.64 21.24 -0.40
CA GLU A 268 15.16 21.43 -1.75
C GLU A 268 14.02 21.46 -2.79
N ASN A 269 12.86 20.85 -2.48
CA ASN A 269 11.70 20.71 -3.35
C ASN A 269 12.06 19.99 -4.66
N GLU A 270 12.95 19.01 -4.59
CA GLU A 270 13.47 18.28 -5.76
C GLU A 270 13.27 16.78 -5.57
N GLY A 271 13.34 16.05 -6.68
CA GLY A 271 13.25 14.60 -6.65
C GLY A 271 14.56 13.97 -7.05
N ASP A 272 15.01 12.99 -6.28
CA ASP A 272 16.16 12.17 -6.59
C ASP A 272 15.75 10.82 -7.17
N LEU A 273 16.46 10.39 -8.20
CA LEU A 273 16.43 9.00 -8.63
C LEU A 273 17.35 8.18 -7.73
N ILE A 274 16.79 7.21 -7.00
CA ILE A 274 17.50 6.43 -5.98
C ILE A 274 17.50 4.94 -6.34
N PHE A 275 18.66 4.27 -6.22
CA PHE A 275 18.76 2.82 -6.30
C PHE A 275 19.95 2.26 -5.49
N PRO A 276 19.97 0.97 -5.13
CA PRO A 276 21.07 0.39 -4.36
C PRO A 276 22.35 0.32 -5.19
N ALA A 277 23.47 0.79 -4.64
CA ALA A 277 24.74 0.83 -5.37
C ALA A 277 25.27 -0.57 -5.71
N ALA A 278 24.89 -1.58 -4.92
CA ALA A 278 25.23 -2.99 -5.15
C ALA A 278 24.69 -3.55 -6.48
N VAL A 279 23.57 -3.01 -6.99
CA VAL A 279 22.94 -3.46 -8.24
C VAL A 279 23.21 -2.52 -9.42
N ALA A 280 24.03 -1.49 -9.22
CA ALA A 280 24.31 -0.51 -10.26
C ALA A 280 24.78 -1.21 -11.55
N SER A 281 24.02 -1.07 -12.64
CA SER A 281 24.37 -1.54 -13.98
C SER A 281 24.78 -0.37 -14.87
N GLN A 282 25.35 -0.66 -16.04
CA GLN A 282 25.67 0.37 -17.02
C GLN A 282 24.38 1.08 -17.50
N GLU A 283 23.31 0.33 -17.72
CA GLU A 283 22.01 0.83 -18.18
C GLU A 283 21.35 1.73 -17.13
N LEU A 284 21.29 1.28 -15.87
CA LEU A 284 20.76 2.08 -14.76
C LEU A 284 21.56 3.36 -14.56
N MET A 285 22.90 3.24 -14.59
CA MET A 285 23.77 4.40 -14.46
C MET A 285 23.59 5.35 -15.65
N ALA A 286 23.46 4.85 -16.88
CA ALA A 286 23.21 5.68 -18.07
C ALA A 286 21.86 6.40 -18.01
N MET A 287 20.80 5.73 -17.55
CA MET A 287 19.50 6.35 -17.30
C MET A 287 19.61 7.47 -16.26
N THR A 288 20.30 7.20 -15.15
CA THR A 288 20.53 8.19 -14.09
C THR A 288 21.28 9.40 -14.66
N ILE A 289 22.34 9.20 -15.43
CA ILE A 289 23.09 10.29 -16.08
C ILE A 289 22.21 11.09 -17.05
N ARG A 290 21.33 10.42 -17.80
CA ARG A 290 20.50 11.06 -18.83
C ARG A 290 19.47 12.03 -18.25
N TYR A 291 18.88 11.68 -17.10
CA TYR A 291 17.72 12.40 -16.57
C TYR A 291 18.01 13.19 -15.29
N THR A 292 19.24 13.14 -14.77
CA THR A 292 19.65 13.89 -13.58
C THR A 292 20.66 14.97 -13.91
N SER A 293 21.03 15.76 -12.90
CA SER A 293 22.13 16.75 -12.93
C SER A 293 23.46 16.17 -13.44
N GLY A 294 23.63 14.85 -13.36
CA GLY A 294 24.87 14.14 -13.67
C GLY A 294 25.90 14.16 -12.55
N VAL A 295 25.62 14.86 -11.44
CA VAL A 295 26.40 14.86 -10.19
C VAL A 295 25.97 13.67 -9.36
N LEU A 296 26.54 12.50 -9.66
CA LEU A 296 26.09 11.27 -9.04
C LEU A 296 26.74 11.04 -7.69
N CYS A 297 25.88 10.91 -6.69
CA CYS A 297 26.29 10.74 -5.31
C CYS A 297 26.05 9.30 -4.85
N THR A 298 26.85 8.85 -3.89
CA THR A 298 26.69 7.53 -3.26
C THR A 298 26.53 7.67 -1.75
N PRO A 299 25.30 7.87 -1.24
CA PRO A 299 25.02 7.89 0.18
C PRO A 299 25.41 6.59 0.85
N MET A 300 26.08 6.67 2.01
CA MET A 300 26.49 5.52 2.78
C MET A 300 26.52 5.80 4.28
N SER A 301 26.52 4.75 5.09
CA SER A 301 26.72 4.88 6.52
C SER A 301 28.12 5.45 6.86
N ALA A 302 28.22 6.15 8.00
CA ALA A 302 29.49 6.66 8.50
C ALA A 302 30.53 5.55 8.74
N GLU A 303 30.08 4.36 9.16
CA GLU A 303 30.94 3.17 9.31
C GLU A 303 31.54 2.75 7.96
N ARG A 304 30.72 2.73 6.91
CA ARG A 304 31.17 2.35 5.58
C ARG A 304 32.17 3.34 5.01
N ALA A 305 31.91 4.64 5.15
CA ALA A 305 32.84 5.68 4.74
C ALA A 305 34.19 5.60 5.50
N ALA A 306 34.14 5.33 6.81
CA ALA A 306 35.33 5.13 7.63
C ALA A 306 36.14 3.90 7.20
N HIS A 307 35.47 2.76 6.95
CA HIS A 307 36.09 1.54 6.46
C HIS A 307 36.82 1.75 5.13
N LEU A 308 36.20 2.49 4.21
CA LEU A 308 36.77 2.81 2.91
C LEU A 308 37.84 3.90 2.96
N GLY A 309 38.01 4.60 4.09
CA GLY A 309 38.94 5.72 4.22
C GLY A 309 38.50 6.93 3.38
N LEU A 310 37.22 7.29 3.44
CA LEU A 310 36.61 8.42 2.73
C LEU A 310 36.33 9.57 3.72
N PRO A 311 37.31 10.45 4.00
CA PRO A 311 37.10 11.61 4.86
C PRO A 311 36.21 12.68 4.19
N PRO A 312 35.60 13.59 4.97
CA PRO A 312 34.89 14.75 4.44
C PRO A 312 35.73 15.53 3.42
N MET A 313 35.08 16.02 2.35
CA MET A 313 35.74 16.75 1.26
C MET A 313 36.37 18.05 1.75
N THR A 314 35.73 18.71 2.72
CA THR A 314 36.17 19.98 3.29
C THR A 314 36.28 19.86 4.81
N ARG A 315 37.17 20.66 5.40
CA ARG A 315 37.35 20.69 6.86
C ARG A 315 36.20 21.39 7.59
N SER A 316 35.56 22.36 6.93
CA SER A 316 34.43 23.12 7.46
C SER A 316 33.35 23.12 6.39
N ASN A 317 32.26 22.40 6.64
CA ASN A 317 31.13 22.39 5.72
C ASN A 317 30.42 23.76 5.75
N GLN A 318 30.35 24.42 4.59
CA GLN A 318 29.67 25.70 4.41
C GLN A 318 28.44 25.57 3.50
N ASP A 319 28.11 24.36 3.07
CA ASP A 319 26.89 24.10 2.32
C ASP A 319 25.67 24.51 3.18
N PRO A 320 24.76 25.37 2.68
CA PRO A 320 23.56 25.77 3.40
C PRO A 320 22.71 24.59 3.90
N LYS A 321 22.74 23.45 3.20
CA LYS A 321 22.00 22.23 3.55
C LYS A 321 22.83 21.23 4.37
N GLY A 322 24.09 21.54 4.62
CA GLY A 322 25.00 20.72 5.41
C GLY A 322 25.32 19.35 4.78
N THR A 323 25.18 19.21 3.46
CA THR A 323 25.38 17.96 2.72
C THR A 323 26.78 17.41 2.95
N ALA A 324 26.85 16.18 3.44
CA ALA A 324 28.06 15.59 4.00
C ALA A 324 28.92 14.90 2.93
N TYR A 325 29.40 15.67 1.96
CA TYR A 325 30.32 15.17 0.92
C TYR A 325 31.64 14.68 1.51
N THR A 326 32.06 13.51 1.03
CA THR A 326 33.44 13.01 1.16
C THR A 326 34.25 13.38 -0.08
N ILE A 327 35.57 13.17 -0.03
CA ILE A 327 36.40 13.26 -1.23
C ILE A 327 35.89 12.32 -2.33
N SER A 328 35.82 12.79 -3.58
CA SER A 328 35.38 11.94 -4.70
C SER A 328 36.35 10.80 -4.96
N CYS A 329 35.85 9.72 -5.55
CA CYS A 329 36.65 8.54 -5.84
C CYS A 329 36.20 7.78 -7.08
N ASP A 330 37.10 6.98 -7.62
CA ASP A 330 36.84 5.92 -8.60
C ASP A 330 37.34 4.58 -8.05
N ALA A 331 36.80 3.47 -8.53
CA ALA A 331 37.38 2.16 -8.24
C ALA A 331 38.71 1.98 -8.98
N ALA A 332 39.72 1.45 -8.30
CA ALA A 332 41.03 1.17 -8.89
C ALA A 332 40.98 0.12 -10.02
N ALA A 333 39.90 -0.66 -10.09
CA ALA A 333 39.63 -1.60 -11.17
C ALA A 333 39.20 -0.93 -12.49
N VAL A 334 38.81 0.36 -12.44
CA VAL A 334 38.51 1.14 -13.64
C VAL A 334 39.82 1.38 -14.40
N THR A 335 39.89 0.89 -15.64
CA THR A 335 41.08 0.97 -16.49
C THR A 335 41.05 2.12 -17.50
N SER A 336 39.92 2.83 -17.56
CA SER A 336 39.62 3.93 -18.47
C SER A 336 39.75 5.29 -17.73
N THR A 337 38.82 6.23 -17.97
CA THR A 337 38.82 7.56 -17.35
C THR A 337 37.92 7.69 -16.13
N GLY A 338 37.00 6.77 -15.85
CA GLY A 338 36.10 6.84 -14.69
C GLY A 338 34.75 7.50 -14.91
N ILE A 339 34.58 8.28 -15.98
CA ILE A 339 33.37 9.11 -16.18
C ILE A 339 32.21 8.39 -16.87
N SER A 340 32.47 7.26 -17.55
CA SER A 340 31.43 6.56 -18.30
C SER A 340 30.39 5.94 -17.36
N ALA A 341 29.20 5.61 -17.89
CA ALA A 341 28.16 4.91 -17.12
C ALA A 341 28.65 3.57 -16.58
N GLU A 342 29.43 2.83 -17.39
CA GLU A 342 30.02 1.55 -16.98
C GLU A 342 31.02 1.74 -15.84
N ASP A 343 31.96 2.68 -15.97
CA ASP A 343 32.98 2.92 -14.93
C ASP A 343 32.38 3.41 -13.61
N ARG A 344 31.38 4.30 -13.69
CA ARG A 344 30.63 4.77 -12.53
C ARG A 344 29.84 3.65 -11.87
N SER A 345 29.28 2.71 -12.64
CA SER A 345 28.62 1.51 -12.08
C SER A 345 29.61 0.58 -11.37
N ILE A 346 30.82 0.40 -11.90
CA ILE A 346 31.89 -0.38 -11.25
C ILE A 346 32.27 0.26 -9.92
N THR A 347 32.43 1.58 -9.92
CA THR A 347 32.76 2.35 -8.70
C THR A 347 31.64 2.25 -7.67
N ALA A 348 30.37 2.44 -8.05
CA ALA A 348 29.23 2.30 -7.15
C ALA A 348 29.17 0.91 -6.49
N ARG A 349 29.33 -0.16 -7.28
CA ARG A 349 29.36 -1.54 -6.74
C ARG A 349 30.55 -1.79 -5.80
N ALA A 350 31.73 -1.26 -6.10
CA ALA A 350 32.88 -1.35 -5.21
C ALA A 350 32.64 -0.62 -3.87
N LEU A 351 31.97 0.53 -3.91
CA LEU A 351 31.59 1.25 -2.69
C LEU A 351 30.59 0.46 -1.84
N ALA A 352 29.69 -0.32 -2.45
CA ALA A 352 28.74 -1.17 -1.74
C ALA A 352 29.34 -2.49 -1.21
N ASP A 353 30.36 -3.04 -1.89
CA ASP A 353 30.92 -4.35 -1.57
C ASP A 353 31.64 -4.37 -0.21
N PRO A 354 31.17 -5.14 0.79
CA PRO A 354 31.79 -5.18 2.12
C PRO A 354 33.26 -5.64 2.11
N GLY A 355 33.71 -6.35 1.06
CA GLY A 355 35.10 -6.76 0.91
C GLY A 355 36.04 -5.68 0.37
N THR A 356 35.52 -4.57 -0.14
CA THR A 356 36.33 -3.48 -0.69
C THR A 356 36.96 -2.63 0.41
N GLY A 357 38.29 -2.49 0.37
CA GLY A 357 39.07 -1.65 1.27
C GLY A 357 39.64 -0.37 0.61
N PRO A 358 40.30 0.52 1.38
CA PRO A 358 40.75 1.83 0.92
C PRO A 358 41.69 1.81 -0.30
N GLN A 359 42.50 0.76 -0.44
CA GLN A 359 43.50 0.60 -1.51
C GLN A 359 42.88 0.28 -2.86
N GLN A 360 41.61 -0.15 -2.89
CA GLN A 360 40.86 -0.45 -4.09
C GLN A 360 40.13 0.79 -4.65
N LEU A 361 40.35 1.97 -4.07
CA LEU A 361 39.77 3.24 -4.50
C LEU A 361 40.88 4.25 -4.81
N THR A 362 40.76 4.95 -5.93
CA THR A 362 41.58 6.11 -6.29
C THR A 362 40.86 7.40 -5.94
N ARG A 363 41.61 8.45 -5.59
CA ARG A 363 41.09 9.79 -5.24
C ARG A 363 41.95 10.86 -5.91
N PRO A 364 41.37 11.90 -6.53
CA PRO A 364 39.93 12.08 -6.76
C PRO A 364 39.36 11.08 -7.76
N GLY A 365 38.04 11.13 -7.98
CA GLY A 365 37.34 10.41 -9.06
C GLY A 365 36.01 11.08 -9.41
N HIS A 366 35.08 10.32 -9.97
CA HIS A 366 33.85 10.84 -10.61
C HIS A 366 32.55 10.42 -9.91
N ILE A 367 32.65 9.64 -8.83
CA ILE A 367 31.54 9.41 -7.89
C ILE A 367 31.77 10.22 -6.62
N PHE A 368 30.70 10.78 -6.06
CA PHE A 368 30.72 11.64 -4.87
C PHE A 368 30.05 10.96 -3.67
N PRO A 369 30.81 10.27 -2.80
CA PRO A 369 30.19 9.61 -1.66
C PRO A 369 29.70 10.62 -0.62
N LEU A 370 28.51 10.35 -0.06
CA LEU A 370 27.86 11.16 0.96
C LEU A 370 27.72 10.33 2.25
N ILE A 371 27.90 10.96 3.41
CA ILE A 371 27.72 10.27 4.70
C ILE A 371 26.33 10.59 5.23
N ALA A 372 25.49 9.56 5.40
CA ALA A 372 24.18 9.70 6.01
C ALA A 372 24.29 9.84 7.54
N ASP A 373 23.30 10.51 8.14
CA ASP A 373 23.08 10.46 9.58
C ASP A 373 22.89 9.02 10.07
N ALA A 374 23.39 8.72 11.28
CA ALA A 374 23.34 7.38 11.86
C ALA A 374 21.91 6.90 12.12
N GLU A 375 20.97 7.82 12.38
CA GLU A 375 19.55 7.50 12.58
C GLU A 375 18.76 7.48 11.25
N GLY A 376 19.40 7.75 10.11
CA GLY A 376 18.75 7.85 8.80
C GLY A 376 17.77 9.02 8.76
N VAL A 377 16.61 8.86 8.09
CA VAL A 377 15.63 9.93 7.93
C VAL A 377 15.02 10.40 9.26
N LEU A 378 15.18 9.61 10.33
CA LEU A 378 14.76 10.00 11.68
C LEU A 378 15.72 11.01 12.34
N GLY A 379 16.98 11.04 11.89
CA GLY A 379 17.98 12.00 12.37
C GLY A 379 18.12 13.23 11.44
N ARG A 380 17.98 13.02 10.13
CA ARG A 380 18.00 14.09 9.12
C ARG A 380 17.14 13.75 7.91
N ASP A 381 16.28 14.69 7.54
CA ASP A 381 15.21 14.61 6.55
C ASP A 381 15.75 14.81 5.12
N GLY A 382 16.83 14.13 4.73
CA GLY A 382 17.53 14.34 3.45
C GLY A 382 17.53 13.14 2.50
N HIS A 383 17.70 13.39 1.20
CA HIS A 383 17.85 12.33 0.18
C HIS A 383 19.02 11.37 0.47
N THR A 384 20.08 11.89 1.11
CA THR A 384 21.22 11.08 1.58
C THR A 384 20.77 10.01 2.57
N GLU A 385 20.01 10.41 3.58
CA GLU A 385 19.48 9.51 4.60
C GLU A 385 18.43 8.55 4.02
N ALA A 386 17.53 9.07 3.18
CA ALA A 386 16.49 8.28 2.53
C ALA A 386 17.11 7.14 1.69
N ALA A 387 18.17 7.41 0.92
CA ALA A 387 18.85 6.38 0.13
C ALA A 387 19.42 5.25 0.98
N VAL A 388 20.05 5.57 2.12
CA VAL A 388 20.62 4.57 3.03
C VAL A 388 19.52 3.74 3.69
N ASP A 389 18.44 4.39 4.14
CA ASP A 389 17.30 3.72 4.76
C ASP A 389 16.56 2.81 3.79
N LEU A 390 16.32 3.26 2.57
CA LEU A 390 15.69 2.48 1.52
C LEU A 390 16.55 1.26 1.15
N CYS A 391 17.88 1.41 1.05
CA CYS A 391 18.77 0.27 0.85
C CYS A 391 18.67 -0.73 2.00
N ARG A 392 18.68 -0.25 3.26
CA ARG A 392 18.55 -1.08 4.45
C ARG A 392 17.23 -1.85 4.46
N LEU A 393 16.11 -1.16 4.23
CA LEU A 393 14.77 -1.74 4.23
C LEU A 393 14.57 -2.74 3.08
N ALA A 394 15.18 -2.49 1.92
CA ALA A 394 15.16 -3.41 0.78
C ALA A 394 16.17 -4.57 0.89
N GLY A 395 16.93 -4.67 1.99
CA GLY A 395 17.86 -5.78 2.24
C GLY A 395 19.23 -5.68 1.52
N TYR A 396 19.61 -4.49 1.07
CA TYR A 396 20.91 -4.22 0.45
C TYR A 396 21.93 -3.67 1.46
N PRO A 397 23.25 -3.73 1.13
CA PRO A 397 24.24 -2.92 1.83
C PRO A 397 23.79 -1.46 1.87
N GLU A 398 24.09 -0.77 2.96
CA GLU A 398 23.71 0.63 3.26
C GLU A 398 24.49 1.64 2.40
N VAL A 399 24.47 1.45 1.08
CA VAL A 399 25.09 2.30 0.06
C VAL A 399 24.13 2.45 -1.12
N GLY A 400 23.60 3.65 -1.30
CA GLY A 400 22.74 4.01 -2.43
C GLY A 400 23.51 4.72 -3.54
N VAL A 401 22.86 4.92 -4.68
CA VAL A 401 23.19 5.91 -5.70
C VAL A 401 22.02 6.88 -5.79
N ILE A 402 22.31 8.18 -5.79
CA ILE A 402 21.32 9.23 -5.99
C ILE A 402 21.77 10.23 -7.08
N GLY A 403 20.81 10.88 -7.71
CA GLY A 403 21.01 12.03 -8.57
C GLY A 403 19.72 12.80 -8.76
N GLU A 404 19.81 14.13 -8.70
CA GLU A 404 18.68 15.04 -8.71
C GLU A 404 18.10 15.14 -10.13
N LEU A 405 16.79 14.90 -10.30
CA LEU A 405 16.13 14.89 -11.61
C LEU A 405 15.99 16.29 -12.21
N VAL A 406 16.27 16.39 -13.51
CA VAL A 406 16.27 17.66 -14.26
C VAL A 406 15.48 17.56 -15.55
N HIS A 407 14.83 18.67 -15.91
CA HIS A 407 14.29 18.87 -17.25
C HIS A 407 15.43 19.05 -18.27
N ASP A 408 15.13 18.79 -19.54
CA ASP A 408 16.09 18.97 -20.65
C ASP A 408 16.53 20.43 -20.84
N ASP A 409 15.77 21.39 -20.31
CA ASP A 409 16.14 22.82 -20.29
C ASP A 409 17.11 23.20 -19.15
N GLY A 410 17.45 22.24 -18.27
CA GLY A 410 18.36 22.38 -17.15
C GLY A 410 17.71 22.86 -15.85
N THR A 411 16.38 23.04 -15.82
CA THR A 411 15.64 23.30 -14.57
C THR A 411 15.40 22.01 -13.78
N MET A 412 15.29 22.10 -12.46
CA MET A 412 15.05 20.95 -11.59
C MET A 412 13.59 20.49 -11.68
N MET A 413 13.36 19.17 -11.70
CA MET A 413 12.00 18.62 -11.72
C MET A 413 11.32 18.81 -10.36
N ARG A 414 10.11 19.38 -10.38
CA ARG A 414 9.21 19.50 -9.22
C ARG A 414 8.14 18.41 -9.25
N LEU A 415 7.42 18.23 -8.14
CA LEU A 415 6.48 17.11 -7.94
C LEU A 415 5.59 16.74 -9.15
N PRO A 416 4.96 17.70 -9.88
CA PRO A 416 4.20 17.35 -11.08
C PRO A 416 5.04 16.69 -12.18
N GLY A 417 6.22 17.26 -12.47
CA GLY A 417 7.16 16.69 -13.44
C GLY A 417 7.77 15.38 -12.96
N LEU A 418 7.99 15.22 -11.65
CA LEU A 418 8.45 13.96 -11.05
C LEU A 418 7.42 12.85 -11.21
N ARG A 419 6.12 13.14 -11.05
CA ARG A 419 5.04 12.17 -11.26
C ARG A 419 4.95 11.75 -12.72
N GLU A 420 4.97 12.71 -13.64
CA GLU A 420 4.97 12.43 -15.08
C GLU A 420 6.18 11.56 -15.48
N PHE A 421 7.36 11.88 -14.94
CA PHE A 421 8.58 11.10 -15.16
C PHE A 421 8.44 9.68 -14.59
N ALA A 422 7.97 9.55 -13.35
CA ALA A 422 7.79 8.26 -12.69
C ALA A 422 6.79 7.38 -13.46
N ASP A 423 5.68 7.95 -13.95
CA ASP A 423 4.70 7.21 -14.75
C ASP A 423 5.28 6.77 -16.10
N ALA A 424 5.97 7.67 -16.80
CA ALA A 424 6.58 7.37 -18.09
C ALA A 424 7.68 6.28 -18.02
N HIS A 425 8.30 6.13 -16.85
CA HIS A 425 9.35 5.15 -16.59
C HIS A 425 8.91 3.98 -15.68
N GLU A 426 7.62 3.91 -15.34
CA GLU A 426 7.01 2.91 -14.47
C GLU A 426 7.70 2.77 -13.10
N LEU A 427 8.15 3.89 -12.53
CA LEU A 427 8.86 3.98 -11.26
C LEU A 427 7.91 4.38 -10.13
N ALA A 428 8.18 3.89 -8.92
CA ALA A 428 7.50 4.39 -7.73
C ALA A 428 8.01 5.81 -7.40
N LEU A 429 7.10 6.71 -7.01
CA LEU A 429 7.41 8.03 -6.47
C LEU A 429 6.93 8.11 -5.02
N ILE A 430 7.84 8.35 -4.08
CA ILE A 430 7.54 8.43 -2.64
C ILE A 430 8.08 9.73 -2.04
N SER A 431 7.60 10.12 -0.87
CA SER A 431 8.16 11.26 -0.11
C SER A 431 9.07 10.81 1.04
N ILE A 432 10.01 11.67 1.44
CA ILE A 432 10.78 11.49 2.67
C ILE A 432 9.86 11.48 3.90
N ALA A 433 8.80 12.29 3.91
CA ALA A 433 7.82 12.32 4.99
C ALA A 433 7.13 10.95 5.18
N ASP A 434 6.65 10.32 4.10
CA ASP A 434 6.05 8.98 4.16
C ASP A 434 7.07 7.94 4.65
N LEU A 435 8.35 8.08 4.27
CA LEU A 435 9.40 7.20 4.73
C LEU A 435 9.69 7.39 6.24
N ILE A 436 9.65 8.62 6.76
CA ILE A 436 9.77 8.90 8.20
C ILE A 436 8.63 8.22 8.97
N GLU A 437 7.39 8.37 8.50
CA GLU A 437 6.22 7.73 9.11
C GLU A 437 6.31 6.20 9.05
N TYR A 438 6.72 5.64 7.90
CA TYR A 438 6.92 4.22 7.71
C TYR A 438 7.97 3.64 8.67
N ARG A 439 9.03 4.41 8.95
CA ARG A 439 10.05 4.06 9.95
C ARG A 439 9.61 4.25 11.40
N GLY A 440 8.36 4.67 11.64
CA GLY A 440 7.77 4.87 12.97
C GLY A 440 8.08 6.22 13.60
N GLY A 441 8.54 7.20 12.81
CA GLY A 441 8.74 8.58 13.22
C GLY A 441 7.45 9.41 13.18
N THR A 442 7.56 10.69 13.53
CA THR A 442 6.50 11.68 13.33
C THR A 442 7.02 12.73 12.38
N ALA A 443 6.44 12.82 11.18
CA ALA A 443 6.80 13.87 10.23
C ALA A 443 6.41 15.26 10.78
N SER A 444 7.15 16.30 10.41
CA SER A 444 6.83 17.67 10.82
C SER A 444 5.49 18.09 10.20
N PRO A 445 4.49 18.59 10.98
CA PRO A 445 3.10 18.66 10.51
C PRO A 445 2.75 19.67 9.40
N ASP A 446 3.65 20.55 8.93
CA ASP A 446 3.22 21.75 8.17
C ASP A 446 3.99 22.10 6.88
N ALA A 447 5.08 21.40 6.50
CA ALA A 447 6.00 21.90 5.46
C ALA A 447 5.48 21.77 4.00
N VAL A 448 4.77 20.71 3.66
CA VAL A 448 4.19 20.55 2.31
C VAL A 448 2.99 21.48 2.10
N ARG A 449 2.29 21.82 3.20
CA ARG A 449 1.01 22.54 3.19
C ARG A 449 1.17 24.06 3.11
N GLU A 450 2.18 24.65 3.76
CA GLU A 450 2.42 26.10 3.71
C GLU A 450 3.16 26.57 2.45
N SER A 451 4.08 25.76 1.93
CA SER A 451 4.79 26.00 0.67
C SER A 451 3.84 26.14 -0.53
N TYR A 452 2.76 25.34 -0.54
CA TYR A 452 1.75 25.37 -1.58
C TYR A 452 0.96 26.69 -1.61
N LEU A 453 0.73 27.32 -0.46
CA LEU A 453 -0.13 28.52 -0.33
C LEU A 453 0.61 29.85 -0.54
N THR A 454 1.94 29.85 -0.54
CA THR A 454 2.77 31.06 -0.57
C THR A 454 3.36 31.41 -1.94
N SER A 455 3.21 30.53 -2.94
CA SER A 455 3.72 30.68 -4.31
C SER A 455 2.74 31.32 -5.33
N TRP A 456 1.66 31.96 -4.85
CA TRP A 456 0.53 32.39 -5.66
C TRP A 456 0.81 33.74 -6.35
N GLU A 457 1.48 33.72 -7.50
CA GLU A 457 1.53 34.89 -8.40
C GLU A 457 0.32 34.92 -9.37
N GLU A 458 -0.20 33.75 -9.78
CA GLU A 458 -1.38 33.59 -10.67
C GLU A 458 -2.28 32.43 -10.14
N PRO A 459 -3.27 32.70 -9.27
CA PRO A 459 -4.04 31.71 -8.50
C PRO A 459 -4.78 30.61 -9.27
N HIS A 460 -5.16 30.87 -10.53
CA HIS A 460 -6.09 30.03 -11.27
C HIS A 460 -5.41 28.79 -11.90
N ASP A 461 -4.23 28.96 -12.50
CA ASP A 461 -3.57 27.90 -13.27
C ASP A 461 -2.84 26.88 -12.38
N GLU A 462 -2.29 27.30 -11.23
CA GLU A 462 -1.59 26.42 -10.30
C GLU A 462 -2.54 25.64 -9.40
N ALA A 463 -3.68 26.24 -9.00
CA ALA A 463 -4.70 25.55 -8.20
C ALA A 463 -5.35 24.41 -8.99
N ALA A 464 -5.47 24.55 -10.32
CA ALA A 464 -5.94 23.47 -11.18
C ALA A 464 -5.03 22.24 -11.17
N LYS A 465 -3.75 22.41 -10.81
CA LYS A 465 -2.79 21.30 -10.69
C LYS A 465 -2.88 20.55 -9.36
N LEU A 466 -3.77 20.93 -8.43
CA LEU A 466 -4.03 20.20 -7.19
C LEU A 466 -5.12 19.17 -7.27
N VAL A 467 -5.94 19.23 -8.32
CA VAL A 467 -7.10 18.38 -8.43
C VAL A 467 -7.25 17.90 -9.85
N THR A 468 -7.50 16.60 -10.03
CA THR A 468 -7.86 16.07 -11.34
C THR A 468 -9.36 15.79 -11.38
N GLY A 469 -10.05 16.43 -12.32
CA GLY A 469 -11.46 16.18 -12.59
C GLY A 469 -11.65 14.90 -13.40
N GLY A 470 -12.49 14.01 -12.90
CA GLY A 470 -12.98 12.84 -13.63
C GLY A 470 -14.06 13.20 -14.67
N PRO A 471 -14.63 12.19 -15.35
CA PRO A 471 -15.70 12.41 -16.31
C PRO A 471 -16.95 13.00 -15.63
N GLN A 472 -17.66 13.86 -16.35
CA GLN A 472 -18.96 14.36 -15.92
C GLN A 472 -20.05 13.34 -16.24
N VAL A 473 -20.95 13.10 -15.29
CA VAL A 473 -22.09 12.19 -15.45
C VAL A 473 -23.38 12.85 -14.99
N THR A 474 -24.50 12.48 -15.62
CA THR A 474 -25.83 12.88 -15.16
C THR A 474 -26.22 12.03 -13.94
N LEU A 475 -26.46 12.68 -12.80
CA LEU A 475 -26.84 12.04 -11.55
C LEU A 475 -28.29 12.40 -11.19
N PRO A 476 -29.27 11.53 -11.49
CA PRO A 476 -30.64 11.70 -11.00
C PRO A 476 -30.71 11.36 -9.50
N THR A 477 -31.37 12.22 -8.73
CA THR A 477 -31.60 12.07 -7.29
C THR A 477 -33.06 12.35 -6.96
N ASP A 478 -33.49 12.04 -5.73
CA ASP A 478 -34.84 12.37 -5.26
C ASP A 478 -35.13 13.88 -5.21
N VAL A 479 -34.09 14.71 -5.16
CA VAL A 479 -34.19 16.17 -5.10
C VAL A 479 -34.21 16.80 -6.50
N GLY A 480 -33.61 16.13 -7.48
CA GLY A 480 -33.49 16.62 -8.85
C GLY A 480 -32.34 15.97 -9.61
N VAL A 481 -32.08 16.46 -10.83
CA VAL A 481 -31.04 15.93 -11.71
C VAL A 481 -29.84 16.88 -11.72
N PHE A 482 -28.66 16.37 -11.41
CA PHE A 482 -27.42 17.14 -11.33
C PHE A 482 -26.40 16.62 -12.35
N THR A 483 -25.48 17.48 -12.78
CA THR A 483 -24.20 17.06 -13.35
C THR A 483 -23.25 16.77 -12.20
N ALA A 484 -22.78 15.53 -12.09
CA ALA A 484 -21.83 15.11 -11.09
C ALA A 484 -20.43 14.96 -11.71
N GLN A 485 -19.42 15.47 -11.01
CA GLN A 485 -18.02 15.29 -11.36
C GLN A 485 -17.20 14.97 -10.12
N VAL A 486 -16.49 13.85 -10.15
CA VAL A 486 -15.52 13.51 -9.10
C VAL A 486 -14.23 14.26 -9.36
N TRP A 487 -13.59 14.75 -8.29
CA TRP A 487 -12.32 15.43 -8.32
C TRP A 487 -11.38 14.77 -7.33
N THR A 488 -10.23 14.31 -7.79
CA THR A 488 -9.21 13.70 -6.91
C THR A 488 -8.28 14.81 -6.42
N GLU A 489 -8.22 15.03 -5.12
CA GLU A 489 -7.23 15.92 -4.50
C GLU A 489 -5.88 15.22 -4.41
N HIS A 490 -4.88 15.84 -5.01
CA HIS A 490 -3.56 15.26 -5.23
C HIS A 490 -2.74 15.09 -3.96
N LEU A 491 -2.88 16.01 -3.01
CA LEU A 491 -2.13 15.97 -1.75
C LEU A 491 -2.66 14.88 -0.81
N SER A 492 -3.98 14.75 -0.70
CA SER A 492 -4.61 13.86 0.28
C SER A 492 -5.06 12.52 -0.30
N GLY A 493 -5.10 12.41 -1.64
CA GLY A 493 -5.71 11.29 -2.35
C GLY A 493 -7.23 11.22 -2.20
N HIS A 494 -7.88 12.17 -1.51
CA HIS A 494 -9.31 12.15 -1.32
C HIS A 494 -10.05 12.47 -2.62
N GLU A 495 -11.05 11.66 -2.93
CA GLU A 495 -11.98 11.95 -4.01
C GLU A 495 -13.13 12.80 -3.47
N HIS A 496 -13.29 14.00 -4.00
CA HIS A 496 -14.40 14.91 -3.73
C HIS A 496 -15.42 14.83 -4.86
N ILE A 497 -16.66 15.27 -4.63
CA ILE A 497 -17.68 15.31 -5.69
C ILE A 497 -18.31 16.69 -5.78
N LEU A 498 -18.31 17.25 -6.99
CA LEU A 498 -19.00 18.48 -7.35
C LEU A 498 -20.31 18.11 -8.05
N LEU A 499 -21.43 18.60 -7.53
CA LEU A 499 -22.76 18.44 -8.09
C LEU A 499 -23.26 19.79 -8.58
N SER A 500 -23.47 19.94 -9.88
CA SER A 500 -23.92 21.18 -10.52
C SER A 500 -25.37 21.04 -10.97
N ALA A 501 -26.20 22.05 -10.73
CA ALA A 501 -27.55 22.10 -11.28
C ALA A 501 -27.51 22.19 -12.82
N GLN A 502 -28.55 21.68 -13.50
CA GLN A 502 -28.64 21.70 -14.97
C GLN A 502 -29.03 23.08 -15.55
N GLN A 503 -29.29 24.08 -14.71
CA GLN A 503 -29.61 25.43 -15.16
C GLN A 503 -28.36 26.14 -15.71
N ALA A 504 -28.59 27.17 -16.55
CA ALA A 504 -27.51 27.96 -17.11
C ALA A 504 -26.64 28.60 -16.01
N GLU A 505 -25.32 28.49 -16.18
CA GLU A 505 -24.35 29.09 -15.27
C GLU A 505 -24.52 30.61 -15.19
N THR A 506 -24.29 31.13 -13.98
CA THR A 506 -24.33 32.56 -13.69
C THR A 506 -22.95 33.01 -13.23
N ASP A 507 -22.57 34.26 -13.49
CA ASP A 507 -21.29 34.84 -13.03
C ASP A 507 -21.12 34.90 -11.49
N ASN A 508 -22.17 34.58 -10.72
CA ASN A 508 -22.14 34.55 -9.26
C ASN A 508 -23.03 33.42 -8.71
N PRO A 509 -22.68 32.14 -8.97
CA PRO A 509 -23.54 31.02 -8.65
C PRO A 509 -23.57 30.75 -7.15
N LEU A 510 -24.65 30.10 -6.70
CA LEU A 510 -24.74 29.62 -5.33
C LEU A 510 -23.85 28.39 -5.17
N VAL A 511 -23.02 28.35 -4.12
CA VAL A 511 -22.12 27.23 -3.84
C VAL A 511 -22.34 26.74 -2.42
N ARG A 512 -22.56 25.44 -2.24
CA ARG A 512 -22.51 24.77 -0.93
C ARG A 512 -21.23 23.94 -0.83
N MET A 513 -20.32 24.36 0.05
CA MET A 513 -19.16 23.55 0.40
C MET A 513 -19.49 22.65 1.59
N HIS A 514 -19.97 21.44 1.33
CA HIS A 514 -20.40 20.48 2.34
C HIS A 514 -19.24 19.61 2.80
N SER A 515 -19.10 19.42 4.10
CA SER A 515 -18.04 18.57 4.67
C SER A 515 -18.65 17.22 5.05
N GLU A 516 -18.00 16.14 4.62
CA GLU A 516 -18.44 14.76 4.87
C GLU A 516 -18.79 14.51 6.33
N CYS A 517 -19.95 13.89 6.55
CA CYS A 517 -20.40 13.46 7.86
C CYS A 517 -21.23 12.19 7.72
N LEU A 518 -20.61 11.02 7.79
CA LEU A 518 -21.29 9.72 7.62
C LEU A 518 -22.51 9.60 8.54
N THR A 519 -22.34 9.96 9.81
CA THR A 519 -23.43 9.84 10.79
C THR A 519 -24.63 10.73 10.46
N GLY A 520 -24.40 11.91 9.89
CA GLY A 520 -25.47 12.87 9.59
C GLY A 520 -26.06 12.67 8.20
N ASP A 521 -25.19 12.57 7.20
CA ASP A 521 -25.53 12.59 5.78
C ASP A 521 -26.10 11.24 5.32
N VAL A 522 -25.58 10.12 5.84
CA VAL A 522 -25.98 8.76 5.43
C VAL A 522 -26.91 8.12 6.46
N LEU A 523 -26.57 8.21 7.76
CA LEU A 523 -27.32 7.54 8.82
C LEU A 523 -28.45 8.40 9.44
N GLY A 524 -28.58 9.66 9.02
CA GLY A 524 -29.67 10.54 9.49
C GLY A 524 -29.61 10.91 10.97
N SER A 525 -28.41 10.96 11.58
CA SER A 525 -28.26 11.28 13.00
C SER A 525 -28.79 12.68 13.35
N HIS A 526 -29.64 12.77 14.38
CA HIS A 526 -30.13 14.03 14.92
C HIS A 526 -29.14 14.72 15.89
N ARG A 527 -27.95 14.14 16.13
CA ARG A 527 -26.91 14.77 16.99
C ARG A 527 -26.19 15.92 16.30
N CYS A 528 -26.24 15.99 14.98
CA CYS A 528 -25.76 17.11 14.18
C CYS A 528 -26.85 17.58 13.22
N ASP A 529 -26.57 18.64 12.47
CA ASP A 529 -27.47 19.22 11.47
C ASP A 529 -27.00 18.96 10.03
N CYS A 530 -25.90 18.21 9.83
CA CYS A 530 -25.26 18.03 8.53
C CYS A 530 -26.20 17.46 7.46
N GLY A 531 -26.91 16.37 7.75
CA GLY A 531 -27.83 15.75 6.78
C GLY A 531 -28.94 16.71 6.34
N THR A 532 -29.55 17.45 7.28
CA THR A 532 -30.58 18.45 6.94
C THR A 532 -30.05 19.62 6.12
N GLN A 533 -28.80 20.04 6.38
CA GLN A 533 -28.14 21.07 5.57
C GLN A 533 -27.79 20.57 4.17
N LEU A 534 -27.41 19.31 4.02
CA LEU A 534 -27.13 18.69 2.72
C LEU A 534 -28.39 18.68 1.86
N THR A 535 -29.50 18.16 2.39
CA THR A 535 -30.78 18.11 1.68
C THR A 535 -31.27 19.51 1.30
N SER A 536 -31.29 20.45 2.26
CA SER A 536 -31.75 21.82 1.99
C SER A 536 -30.87 22.55 0.97
N ALA A 537 -29.56 22.28 0.97
CA ALA A 537 -28.67 22.85 -0.03
C ALA A 537 -28.92 22.30 -1.43
N LEU A 538 -29.10 20.98 -1.57
CA LEU A 538 -29.44 20.35 -2.85
C LEU A 538 -30.76 20.91 -3.41
N GLU A 539 -31.79 21.04 -2.59
CA GLU A 539 -33.09 21.62 -2.99
C GLU A 539 -32.96 23.08 -3.43
N THR A 540 -32.14 23.86 -2.73
CA THR A 540 -31.92 25.27 -3.06
C THR A 540 -31.12 25.41 -4.37
N ILE A 541 -30.10 24.58 -4.55
CA ILE A 541 -29.24 24.58 -5.75
C ILE A 541 -30.02 24.08 -6.97
N GLU A 542 -30.86 23.06 -6.82
CA GLU A 542 -31.75 22.61 -7.91
C GLU A 542 -32.70 23.71 -8.35
N ARG A 543 -33.25 24.49 -7.40
CA ARG A 543 -34.22 25.54 -7.69
C ARG A 543 -33.60 26.83 -8.24
N GLU A 544 -32.43 27.24 -7.74
CA GLU A 544 -31.82 28.54 -8.04
C GLU A 544 -30.62 28.46 -8.99
N GLY A 545 -30.07 27.27 -9.22
CA GLY A 545 -28.82 27.06 -9.93
C GLY A 545 -27.60 27.16 -9.01
N GLY A 546 -26.51 26.50 -9.41
CA GLY A 546 -25.24 26.53 -8.70
C GLY A 546 -24.64 25.15 -8.46
N HIS A 547 -23.80 25.05 -7.42
CA HIS A 547 -22.96 23.87 -7.16
C HIS A 547 -22.98 23.42 -5.70
N LEU A 548 -22.99 22.12 -5.46
CA LEU A 548 -22.67 21.51 -4.17
C LEU A 548 -21.34 20.77 -4.29
N LEU A 549 -20.35 21.19 -3.52
CA LEU A 549 -19.07 20.51 -3.40
C LEU A 549 -19.06 19.70 -2.10
N TYR A 550 -19.08 18.38 -2.21
CA TYR A 550 -19.00 17.46 -1.09
C TYR A 550 -17.54 17.02 -0.87
N LEU A 551 -16.95 17.52 0.23
CA LEU A 551 -15.56 17.31 0.59
C LEU A 551 -15.42 16.09 1.50
N ARG A 552 -14.70 15.08 1.00
CA ARG A 552 -14.33 13.87 1.73
C ARG A 552 -13.05 14.07 2.54
N GLY A 553 -12.84 13.24 3.56
CA GLY A 553 -11.71 13.40 4.49
C GLY A 553 -11.96 14.41 5.62
N HIS A 554 -13.12 15.06 5.64
CA HIS A 554 -13.48 16.06 6.65
C HIS A 554 -14.23 15.50 7.86
N GLU A 555 -14.38 14.17 7.93
CA GLU A 555 -15.14 13.51 8.98
C GLU A 555 -14.61 13.87 10.38
N GLY A 556 -15.54 14.19 11.28
CA GLY A 556 -15.21 14.62 12.64
C GLY A 556 -14.45 15.95 12.74
N ARG A 557 -14.42 16.76 11.66
CA ARG A 557 -13.52 17.94 11.52
C ARG A 557 -12.06 17.55 11.20
N GLY A 558 -11.87 16.48 10.45
CA GLY A 558 -10.55 15.98 10.03
C GLY A 558 -9.91 14.97 10.99
N ILE A 559 -10.57 14.64 12.11
CA ILE A 559 -10.07 13.63 13.06
C ILE A 559 -10.47 12.19 12.71
N GLY A 560 -11.36 12.01 11.73
CA GLY A 560 -11.87 10.71 11.30
C GLY A 560 -13.02 10.15 12.16
N LEU A 561 -13.69 9.12 11.63
CA LEU A 561 -14.92 8.57 12.20
C LEU A 561 -14.72 7.94 13.59
N ALA A 562 -13.63 7.19 13.79
CA ALA A 562 -13.35 6.52 15.05
C ALA A 562 -13.18 7.52 16.20
N ASN A 563 -12.42 8.60 15.97
CA ASN A 563 -12.22 9.65 16.95
C ASN A 563 -13.48 10.49 17.19
N LYS A 564 -14.28 10.71 16.15
CA LYS A 564 -15.61 11.32 16.29
C LYS A 564 -16.51 10.54 17.25
N LEU A 565 -16.54 9.21 17.17
CA LEU A 565 -17.33 8.38 18.09
C LEU A 565 -16.77 8.39 19.52
N ARG A 566 -15.44 8.44 19.69
CA ARG A 566 -14.80 8.65 21.00
C ARG A 566 -15.21 10.01 21.59
N ALA A 567 -15.21 11.06 20.77
CA ALA A 567 -15.64 12.39 21.20
C ALA A 567 -17.13 12.42 21.58
N TYR A 568 -18.00 11.68 20.86
CA TYR A 568 -19.41 11.53 21.25
C TYR A 568 -19.56 10.86 22.61
N LYS A 569 -18.76 9.85 22.92
CA LYS A 569 -18.80 9.20 24.24
C LYS A 569 -18.46 10.18 25.36
N LEU A 570 -17.44 11.00 25.17
CA LEU A 570 -17.05 12.04 26.12
C LEU A 570 -18.14 13.14 26.25
N GLN A 571 -18.83 13.46 25.16
CA GLN A 571 -19.94 14.42 25.19
C GLN A 571 -21.17 13.91 25.94
N GLU A 572 -21.46 12.61 25.85
CA GLU A 572 -22.48 11.94 26.69
C GLU A 572 -22.14 12.04 28.17
N ASP A 573 -20.85 11.96 28.50
CA ASP A 573 -20.33 12.05 29.85
C ASP A 573 -20.16 13.51 30.33
N GLY A 574 -20.57 14.49 29.52
CA GLY A 574 -20.74 15.89 29.91
C GLY A 574 -19.81 16.89 29.21
N ALA A 575 -18.79 16.46 28.48
CA ALA A 575 -17.88 17.37 27.77
C ALA A 575 -18.59 18.10 26.60
N ASP A 576 -18.15 19.31 26.26
CA ASP A 576 -18.52 19.93 24.98
C ASP A 576 -17.65 19.38 23.82
N THR A 577 -17.95 19.79 22.57
CA THR A 577 -17.23 19.28 21.39
C THR A 577 -15.75 19.65 21.37
N VAL A 578 -15.36 20.81 21.92
CA VAL A 578 -13.98 21.26 21.97
C VAL A 578 -13.24 20.52 23.08
N GLU A 579 -13.83 20.46 24.28
CA GLU A 579 -13.29 19.73 25.43
C GLU A 579 -13.08 18.25 25.12
N ALA A 580 -14.04 17.61 24.44
CA ALA A 580 -13.93 16.21 24.05
C ALA A 580 -12.74 15.95 23.11
N ASN A 581 -12.41 16.89 22.22
CA ASN A 581 -11.25 16.76 21.33
C ASN A 581 -9.93 17.00 22.08
N GLU A 582 -9.88 18.02 22.96
CA GLU A 582 -8.72 18.30 23.80
C GLU A 582 -8.39 17.11 24.72
N MET A 583 -9.41 16.47 25.31
CA MET A 583 -9.26 15.27 26.14
C MET A 583 -8.72 14.06 25.36
N LEU A 584 -8.92 14.02 24.04
CA LEU A 584 -8.38 12.98 23.15
C LEU A 584 -7.00 13.35 22.60
N GLY A 585 -6.44 14.51 22.96
CA GLY A 585 -5.18 15.00 22.42
C GLY A 585 -5.26 15.46 20.96
N LEU A 586 -6.46 15.81 20.49
CA LEU A 586 -6.73 16.16 19.09
C LEU A 586 -6.99 17.66 18.96
N ALA A 587 -6.56 18.26 17.84
CA ALA A 587 -6.90 19.63 17.54
C ALA A 587 -8.43 19.80 17.33
N ALA A 588 -8.94 20.98 17.69
CA ALA A 588 -10.38 21.28 17.57
C ALA A 588 -10.85 21.41 16.11
N GLU A 589 -9.93 21.69 15.18
CA GLU A 589 -10.18 21.90 13.76
C GLU A 589 -8.94 21.49 12.94
N LEU A 590 -9.08 20.50 12.05
CA LEU A 590 -8.00 20.01 11.18
C LEU A 590 -8.38 20.05 9.69
N ARG A 591 -9.55 20.60 9.34
CA ARG A 591 -10.04 20.57 7.95
C ARG A 591 -9.20 21.48 7.05
N ASP A 592 -8.84 20.95 5.88
CA ASP A 592 -8.27 21.69 4.77
C ASP A 592 -9.36 22.17 3.80
N PHE A 593 -9.18 23.32 3.19
CA PHE A 593 -10.08 23.81 2.14
C PHE A 593 -9.34 24.10 0.83
N THR A 594 -8.06 23.73 0.74
CA THR A 594 -7.21 23.98 -0.43
C THR A 594 -7.70 23.20 -1.65
N GLY A 595 -7.94 21.89 -1.52
CA GLY A 595 -8.58 21.09 -2.58
C GLY A 595 -9.95 21.62 -2.99
N ALA A 596 -10.70 22.21 -2.05
CA ALA A 596 -11.99 22.81 -2.35
C ALA A 596 -11.86 24.07 -3.22
N ALA A 597 -10.94 24.97 -2.88
CA ALA A 597 -10.63 26.14 -3.68
C ALA A 597 -10.13 25.76 -5.08
N ALA A 598 -9.25 24.76 -5.16
CA ALA A 598 -8.73 24.22 -6.40
C ALA A 598 -9.84 23.70 -7.33
N ILE A 599 -10.79 22.92 -6.80
CA ILE A 599 -11.94 22.44 -7.58
C ILE A 599 -12.78 23.60 -8.11
N LEU A 600 -13.05 24.61 -7.27
CA LEU A 600 -13.86 25.75 -7.69
C LEU A 600 -13.18 26.56 -8.80
N HIS A 601 -11.86 26.78 -8.69
CA HIS A 601 -11.08 27.42 -9.75
C HIS A 601 -11.08 26.61 -11.03
N SER A 602 -10.84 25.30 -10.96
CA SER A 602 -10.90 24.38 -12.12
C SER A 602 -12.28 24.30 -12.77
N ALA A 603 -13.34 24.51 -11.98
CA ALA A 603 -14.71 24.63 -12.47
C ALA A 603 -15.02 26.01 -13.10
N GLY A 604 -14.02 26.90 -13.21
CA GLY A 604 -14.15 28.21 -13.84
C GLY A 604 -14.73 29.31 -12.95
N LEU A 605 -14.82 29.07 -11.63
CA LEU A 605 -15.38 30.03 -10.69
C LEU A 605 -14.32 31.03 -10.22
N SER A 606 -14.62 32.32 -10.33
CA SER A 606 -13.82 33.40 -9.73
C SER A 606 -14.62 34.20 -8.68
N ARG A 607 -15.95 34.09 -8.73
CA ARG A 607 -16.90 34.72 -7.81
C ARG A 607 -18.05 33.76 -7.50
N LEU A 608 -18.48 33.74 -6.24
CA LEU A 608 -19.55 32.84 -5.79
C LEU A 608 -20.32 33.36 -4.57
N ARG A 609 -21.54 32.85 -4.38
CA ARG A 609 -22.35 33.00 -3.17
C ARG A 609 -22.27 31.72 -2.32
N LEU A 610 -21.54 31.74 -1.21
CA LEU A 610 -21.28 30.55 -0.39
C LEU A 610 -22.37 30.34 0.67
N LEU A 611 -23.11 29.23 0.55
CA LEU A 611 -24.13 28.79 1.50
C LEU A 611 -23.49 28.19 2.77
N THR A 612 -23.14 29.04 3.75
CA THR A 612 -22.43 28.63 4.97
C THR A 612 -22.77 29.50 6.18
N ASN A 613 -22.80 28.88 7.36
CA ASN A 613 -22.84 29.57 8.67
C ASN A 613 -21.44 29.65 9.31
N ASN A 614 -20.42 29.05 8.68
CA ASN A 614 -19.04 29.03 9.17
C ASN A 614 -18.22 30.13 8.47
N PRO A 615 -17.83 31.22 9.16
CA PRO A 615 -17.04 32.29 8.57
C PRO A 615 -15.61 31.85 8.18
N ALA A 616 -15.05 30.81 8.80
CA ALA A 616 -13.72 30.31 8.43
C ALA A 616 -13.69 29.76 6.99
N LYS A 617 -14.80 29.17 6.51
CA LYS A 617 -14.91 28.72 5.10
C LYS A 617 -14.87 29.89 4.12
N VAL A 618 -15.46 31.04 4.50
CA VAL A 618 -15.45 32.26 3.69
C VAL A 618 -14.02 32.81 3.62
N GLN A 619 -13.35 32.91 4.76
CA GLN A 619 -11.97 33.42 4.83
C GLN A 619 -10.99 32.53 4.07
N ALA A 620 -11.11 31.20 4.21
CA ALA A 620 -10.24 30.24 3.53
C ALA A 620 -10.35 30.37 2.00
N LEU A 621 -11.56 30.41 1.43
CA LEU A 621 -11.75 30.59 -0.01
C LEU A 621 -11.38 32.00 -0.48
N ALA A 622 -11.63 33.04 0.32
CA ALA A 622 -11.23 34.40 -0.05
C ALA A 622 -9.71 34.55 -0.12
N ALA A 623 -8.96 33.84 0.73
CA ALA A 623 -7.50 33.84 0.72
C ALA A 623 -6.91 33.23 -0.57
N THR A 624 -7.66 32.38 -1.28
CA THR A 624 -7.25 31.78 -2.56
C THR A 624 -7.64 32.62 -3.79
N GLY A 625 -8.03 33.88 -3.59
CA GLY A 625 -8.41 34.79 -4.66
C GLY A 625 -9.87 34.70 -5.14
N LEU A 626 -10.70 33.85 -4.53
CA LEU A 626 -12.14 33.80 -4.86
C LEU A 626 -12.90 34.99 -4.25
N THR A 627 -13.76 35.63 -5.02
CA THR A 627 -14.69 36.64 -4.49
C THR A 627 -15.90 35.94 -3.86
N VAL A 628 -15.95 35.86 -2.53
CA VAL A 628 -16.97 35.09 -1.81
C VAL A 628 -18.00 36.00 -1.11
N GLU A 629 -19.26 35.86 -1.49
CA GLU A 629 -20.41 36.44 -0.78
C GLU A 629 -21.05 35.39 0.13
N GLN A 630 -21.17 35.63 1.44
CA GLN A 630 -21.75 34.66 2.36
C GLN A 630 -23.28 34.68 2.34
N VAL A 631 -23.90 33.51 2.19
CA VAL A 631 -25.35 33.30 2.31
C VAL A 631 -25.63 32.34 3.48
N PRO A 632 -26.53 32.67 4.43
CA PRO A 632 -26.84 31.79 5.55
C PRO A 632 -27.40 30.43 5.09
N SER A 633 -26.92 29.36 5.72
CA SER A 633 -27.40 28.00 5.48
C SER A 633 -28.55 27.68 6.43
N ASN A 634 -29.62 27.09 5.88
CA ASN A 634 -30.75 26.60 6.66
C ASN A 634 -30.43 25.22 7.26
N GLY A 635 -30.81 25.01 8.51
CA GLY A 635 -30.68 23.72 9.22
C GLY A 635 -31.81 23.55 10.23
N VAL A 636 -32.08 22.31 10.64
CA VAL A 636 -33.18 22.01 11.58
C VAL A 636 -32.64 21.87 13.00
N VAL A 637 -33.26 22.61 13.93
CA VAL A 637 -32.98 22.48 15.36
C VAL A 637 -33.83 21.35 15.94
N HIS A 638 -33.15 20.35 16.49
CA HIS A 638 -33.74 19.25 17.25
C HIS A 638 -33.30 19.33 18.72
N ARG A 639 -34.02 18.63 19.61
CA ARG A 639 -33.61 18.50 21.02
C ARG A 639 -32.18 17.98 21.15
N ASP A 640 -31.80 17.03 20.29
CA ASP A 640 -30.52 16.31 20.37
C ASP A 640 -29.32 17.09 19.80
N ASN A 641 -29.53 18.09 18.94
CA ASN A 641 -28.46 18.94 18.39
C ASN A 641 -28.44 20.37 18.96
N ALA A 642 -29.43 20.80 19.76
CA ALA A 642 -29.51 22.16 20.29
C ALA A 642 -28.26 22.57 21.09
N ARG A 643 -27.69 21.66 21.89
CA ARG A 643 -26.44 21.90 22.63
C ARG A 643 -25.26 22.08 21.67
N TYR A 644 -25.13 21.20 20.68
CA TYR A 644 -24.09 21.26 19.66
C TYR A 644 -24.14 22.56 18.83
N LEU A 645 -25.33 23.00 18.43
CA LEU A 645 -25.53 24.25 17.69
C LEU A 645 -25.17 25.49 18.53
N ARG A 646 -25.50 25.50 19.83
CA ARG A 646 -25.04 26.56 20.75
C ARG A 646 -23.52 26.59 20.88
N THR A 647 -22.86 25.44 21.04
CA THR A 647 -21.39 25.38 21.06
C THR A 647 -20.76 25.92 19.77
N LYS A 648 -21.33 25.62 18.59
CA LYS A 648 -20.89 26.21 17.32
C LYS A 648 -20.99 27.73 17.30
N ARG A 649 -22.09 28.30 17.79
CA ARG A 649 -22.29 29.76 17.89
C ARG A 649 -21.32 30.39 18.88
N ASP A 650 -21.32 29.88 20.12
CA ASP A 650 -20.68 30.53 21.27
C ASP A 650 -19.17 30.34 21.31
N ARG A 651 -18.66 29.16 20.91
CA ARG A 651 -17.22 28.83 20.97
C ARG A 651 -16.53 28.82 19.62
N MET A 652 -17.28 28.73 18.52
CA MET A 652 -16.71 28.58 17.17
C MET A 652 -17.16 29.67 16.19
N ALA A 653 -17.77 30.75 16.71
CA ALA A 653 -18.19 31.93 15.97
C ALA A 653 -19.07 31.66 14.73
N HIS A 654 -19.86 30.57 14.73
CA HIS A 654 -20.79 30.31 13.63
C HIS A 654 -21.99 31.26 13.71
N MET A 655 -22.39 31.83 12.58
CA MET A 655 -23.56 32.72 12.50
C MET A 655 -24.84 31.88 12.42
N LEU A 656 -25.51 31.70 13.56
CA LEU A 656 -26.71 30.89 13.68
C LEU A 656 -27.92 31.67 14.24
N ASP A 657 -27.85 33.01 14.27
CA ASP A 657 -28.88 33.87 14.89
C ASP A 657 -30.24 33.80 14.18
N HIS A 658 -30.25 33.38 12.92
CA HIS A 658 -31.47 33.12 12.14
C HIS A 658 -32.18 31.82 12.54
N LEU A 659 -31.46 30.88 13.17
CA LEU A 659 -32.04 29.70 13.80
C LEU A 659 -32.43 30.13 15.22
N GLN A 660 -33.73 30.23 15.51
CA GLN A 660 -34.26 30.70 16.81
C GLN A 660 -33.90 29.73 17.97
N LEU A 661 -32.62 29.68 18.36
CA LEU A 661 -32.08 28.84 19.42
C LEU A 661 -32.59 29.37 20.77
N GLN A 662 -33.57 28.69 21.37
CA GLN A 662 -34.06 29.07 22.70
C GLN A 662 -32.91 29.04 23.73
N GLU A 663 -32.74 30.15 24.46
CA GLU A 663 -31.86 30.22 25.62
C GLU A 663 -32.39 29.29 26.71
N GLN A 664 -31.49 28.68 27.50
CA GLN A 664 -31.92 27.92 28.67
C GLN A 664 -32.54 28.88 29.68
N GLY A 665 -33.87 29.00 29.68
CA GLY A 665 -34.60 29.40 30.86
C GLY A 665 -34.37 28.34 31.95
N GLU A 666 -34.03 28.80 33.15
CA GLU A 666 -33.99 27.97 34.35
C GLU A 666 -35.20 27.06 34.39
N ILE A 667 -34.97 25.74 34.39
CA ILE A 667 -36.01 24.78 34.74
C ILE A 667 -36.23 24.94 36.23
N THR A 668 -37.14 25.86 36.60
CA THR A 668 -37.79 25.81 37.91
C THR A 668 -38.55 24.49 37.99
N THR A 669 -38.11 23.65 38.91
CA THR A 669 -38.76 22.42 39.30
C THR A 669 -40.06 22.74 40.02
N GLU A 670 -41.18 22.84 39.31
CA GLU A 670 -42.49 22.68 39.94
C GLU A 670 -43.45 21.89 39.04
N GLY A 671 -44.00 20.82 39.60
CA GLY A 671 -45.35 20.36 39.25
C GLY A 671 -45.46 19.17 38.32
N ALA A 672 -45.22 17.98 38.85
CA ALA A 672 -45.87 16.77 38.35
C ALA A 672 -47.40 16.87 38.51
N ALA A 673 -48.15 16.69 37.43
CA ALA A 673 -49.47 16.05 37.43
C ALA A 673 -49.98 15.77 36.00
N HIS A 674 -50.17 14.48 35.72
CA HIS A 674 -50.98 13.85 34.66
C HIS A 674 -52.42 14.40 34.55
N PRO A 675 -53.21 14.13 33.47
CA PRO A 675 -53.29 12.89 32.68
C PRO A 675 -52.62 12.93 31.31
#